data_AF-A0A9P9WSN6-F1
#
_entry.id   AF-A0A9P9WSN6-F1
#
_cell.length_a   1.000
_cell.length_b   1.000
_cell.length_c   1.000
_cell.angle_alpha   90.00
_cell.angle_beta   90.00
_cell.angle_gamma   90.00
#
_symmetry.space_group_name_H-M   'P 1'
#
loop_
_entity.id
_entity.type
_entity.pdbx_description
1 polymer ?
#
loop_
_entity_poly.entity_id
_entity_poly.type
_entity_poly.pdbx_seq_one_letter_code
_entity_poly.pdbx_strand_id
1 'polypeptide(L)'
;MTTPKHQPRSSIASGSSRKLVGALSLFAVIAAVGVGRFWKDTPNCRTIPGDASWPGQSIWDRLNETVGGKLIATVPIAAPCHKTLYGEPNGLFDEDACAALRDNWFLPETHLPHPSSPMAYPFSNNSCNPWLDADTPCELGSHAVYTINATTASDLQAGIQFAKEHNIRLVIRNTGHDYLGKSTGAHTLGLWTHHLKSIALVQYDDSTYTGPALKLGAGVEGLEAHTFADANGLLVVGGNCPTVGIAGGFIQGGGHGPLVSKYGLAADQALEFEVITADGKILTASSSKNSDLFWALRGGGAGTFALVTSVTMKAYPDTYVSSASLTVLNNGANADALYSAIGSFIKETLPPLVDAGAFVVWVVAPFGFMVTPAIAPGLTSAQLDEFLQPTIDTLNSAGLEFQYASEQSPTFLERYHTITKATSWNVSDYNLGGRLISRSVAVNDTDNLVEAIRHISSQALMSGVSYNVAHSVSSPSDVAVNPYFREALFGVALGNPINYEDWDATLAAQDRITNDLVPALEKVTPNGASYLSEADFRQANFQQTFYGEHYAKLLAIKRKYDPAGVFYARTAPYDYSRLYRNYTTPLPAHALVADLLSTPDLGLCPREDEKAEPGSEPEPEPEPASASEPLPVPPMTADQTIAAANPTMSPSNGNGTAGHDQHQQRHQHQHQEPLAQQQQQQQSQQQSNGDHPDDWTPRNMEADMRALCHGLKTKVDNFLAADTADDDVLRAVQRQVREAKGVIDKALSQYRPDELALSYNGGKDCLVLLILILASLPPHFPPPSSNPPPPLSSCAPGTTPFPVLLQAIYIRPAAPFPEVDDFVAESSRTYHLDLATSRQGQDMKAALAEYLAEMFAVKAVFVGTRRTDPHGANLRHYQETDGDWPRFMRIHPVIDWHYREIWAFIRALEIPYCPLYDKGYTSLGGTDDTHPNPALKAESGKEAQFRPAYELVEDREERLGRD
;
A
#
# COMPACT_ATOMS: atom_id res chain seq x y z
N MET A 1 18.96 39.35 -37.48
CA MET A 1 18.41 40.72 -37.43
C MET A 1 17.47 40.76 -36.22
N THR A 2 17.84 41.28 -35.04
CA THR A 2 18.12 42.68 -34.62
C THR A 2 16.85 43.54 -34.37
N THR A 3 16.41 43.62 -33.10
CA THR A 3 16.33 44.82 -32.18
C THR A 3 15.94 46.22 -32.74
N PRO A 4 15.47 47.22 -31.92
CA PRO A 4 15.73 47.47 -30.48
C PRO A 4 14.55 48.01 -29.60
N LYS A 5 14.86 48.71 -28.49
CA LYS A 5 14.02 49.13 -27.32
C LYS A 5 13.94 50.69 -27.19
N HIS A 6 13.10 51.28 -26.30
CA HIS A 6 13.50 51.91 -24.99
C HIS A 6 12.43 52.81 -24.24
N GLN A 7 12.87 53.50 -23.16
CA GLN A 7 12.17 54.13 -21.98
C GLN A 7 12.08 55.71 -22.07
N PRO A 8 11.79 56.62 -21.06
CA PRO A 8 12.06 56.59 -19.56
C PRO A 8 11.17 57.40 -18.51
N ARG A 9 11.45 57.24 -17.19
CA ARG A 9 11.51 58.16 -15.95
C ARG A 9 10.65 59.46 -15.77
N SER A 10 10.41 60.11 -14.60
CA SER A 10 10.45 59.91 -13.09
C SER A 10 9.86 61.21 -12.37
N SER A 11 9.92 61.67 -11.07
CA SER A 11 10.50 61.28 -9.73
C SER A 11 10.16 62.27 -8.52
N ILE A 12 9.74 61.77 -7.32
CA ILE A 12 10.23 62.08 -5.91
C ILE A 12 9.79 63.36 -5.07
N ALA A 13 9.66 63.19 -3.71
CA ALA A 13 9.88 64.10 -2.51
C ALA A 13 8.67 64.48 -1.57
N SER A 14 8.77 64.85 -0.25
CA SER A 14 9.62 64.45 0.92
C SER A 14 9.26 65.13 2.30
N GLY A 15 9.39 64.43 3.47
CA GLY A 15 9.64 64.97 4.85
C GLY A 15 8.50 65.63 5.70
N SER A 16 8.64 66.04 6.99
CA SER A 16 9.47 65.56 8.14
C SER A 16 9.17 66.27 9.52
N SER A 17 8.98 65.50 10.61
CA SER A 17 9.35 65.71 12.05
C SER A 17 9.05 67.00 12.89
N ARG A 18 8.57 66.83 14.16
CA ARG A 18 9.33 67.08 15.44
C ARG A 18 8.53 66.78 16.75
N LYS A 19 9.17 66.93 17.93
CA LYS A 19 8.79 66.39 19.27
C LYS A 19 8.66 67.49 20.36
N LEU A 20 8.07 67.16 21.52
CA LEU A 20 8.67 67.51 22.83
C LEU A 20 8.37 66.49 23.97
N VAL A 21 8.18 66.92 25.24
CA VAL A 21 8.59 66.17 26.47
C VAL A 21 7.65 66.35 27.70
N GLY A 22 7.54 65.31 28.56
CA GLY A 22 7.02 65.34 29.95
C GLY A 22 6.83 63.92 30.54
N ALA A 23 7.09 63.67 31.83
CA ALA A 23 7.05 62.31 32.44
C ALA A 23 6.86 62.28 33.99
N LEU A 24 6.71 61.05 34.53
CA LEU A 24 6.50 60.63 35.95
C LEU A 24 5.11 60.92 36.56
N SER A 25 4.51 60.07 37.41
CA SER A 25 4.73 58.62 37.72
C SER A 25 3.61 58.07 38.61
N LEU A 26 3.05 56.88 38.31
CA LEU A 26 2.82 55.77 39.27
C LEU A 26 2.34 54.48 38.54
N PHE A 27 2.47 53.33 39.21
CA PHE A 27 2.04 52.00 38.72
C PHE A 27 0.58 51.70 39.09
N ALA A 28 -0.19 51.09 38.16
CA ALA A 28 -1.08 49.94 38.45
C ALA A 28 -1.69 49.32 37.17
N VAL A 29 -1.30 48.07 36.88
CA VAL A 29 -2.04 47.00 36.15
C VAL A 29 -2.48 47.24 34.68
N ILE A 30 -2.27 46.20 33.86
CA ILE A 30 -2.60 46.13 32.43
C ILE A 30 -3.95 45.42 32.23
N ALA A 31 -4.77 45.93 31.29
CA ALA A 31 -5.92 45.21 30.75
C ALA A 31 -6.06 45.49 29.23
N ALA A 32 -5.19 44.87 28.41
CA ALA A 32 -5.29 44.95 26.96
C ALA A 32 -6.24 43.85 26.44
N VAL A 33 -7.37 44.22 25.84
CA VAL A 33 -8.32 43.27 25.25
C VAL A 33 -7.72 42.67 23.99
N GLY A 34 -7.28 41.41 24.08
CA GLY A 34 -6.72 40.67 22.95
C GLY A 34 -7.81 40.24 21.97
N VAL A 35 -7.74 40.71 20.72
CA VAL A 35 -8.52 40.14 19.60
C VAL A 35 -7.86 38.83 19.18
N GLY A 36 -8.10 37.78 19.97
CA GLY A 36 -7.65 36.43 19.66
C GLY A 36 -8.38 35.89 18.43
N ARG A 37 -7.68 35.77 17.30
CA ARG A 37 -8.10 34.84 16.24
C ARG A 37 -7.92 33.44 16.79
N PHE A 38 -9.01 32.82 17.25
CA PHE A 38 -9.06 31.39 17.54
C PHE A 38 -8.84 30.60 16.24
N TRP A 39 -7.57 30.36 15.90
CA TRP A 39 -7.20 29.11 15.27
C TRP A 39 -7.46 28.05 16.34
N LYS A 40 -8.58 27.32 16.24
CA LYS A 40 -8.71 26.06 16.98
C LYS A 40 -7.67 25.13 16.39
N ASP A 41 -6.80 24.58 17.21
CA ASP A 41 -6.00 23.42 16.82
C ASP A 41 -6.97 22.31 16.40
N THR A 42 -6.85 21.84 15.16
CA THR A 42 -7.50 20.58 14.76
C THR A 42 -6.88 19.46 15.59
N PRO A 43 -7.69 18.59 16.25
CA PRO A 43 -7.16 17.46 16.99
C PRO A 43 -6.21 16.61 16.13
N ASN A 44 -5.07 16.20 16.71
CA ASN A 44 -4.05 15.41 15.98
C ASN A 44 -4.49 13.96 15.71
N CYS A 45 -5.47 13.44 16.45
CA CYS A 45 -6.06 12.10 16.31
C CYS A 45 -7.58 12.22 16.01
N ARG A 46 -8.18 11.17 15.45
CA ARG A 46 -9.65 11.02 15.45
C ARG A 46 -10.15 10.69 16.86
N THR A 47 -11.37 11.12 17.15
CA THR A 47 -12.05 10.92 18.43
C THR A 47 -12.59 9.49 18.54
N ILE A 48 -12.33 8.82 19.66
CA ILE A 48 -12.62 7.39 19.90
C ILE A 48 -13.52 7.18 21.13
N PRO A 49 -14.24 6.03 21.26
CA PRO A 49 -14.97 5.71 22.46
C PRO A 49 -14.10 5.83 23.71
N GLY A 50 -14.65 6.39 24.80
CA GLY A 50 -13.92 6.66 26.03
C GLY A 50 -13.27 8.05 26.09
N ASP A 51 -12.98 8.69 24.95
CA ASP A 51 -12.51 10.08 24.96
C ASP A 51 -13.53 11.01 25.61
N ALA A 52 -13.05 12.01 26.36
CA ALA A 52 -13.88 13.15 26.80
C ALA A 52 -14.43 14.00 25.63
N SER A 53 -14.02 13.71 24.38
CA SER A 53 -14.57 14.30 23.15
C SER A 53 -15.59 13.41 22.43
N TRP A 54 -15.72 12.14 22.80
CA TRP A 54 -16.69 11.21 22.20
C TRP A 54 -18.13 11.65 22.49
N PRO A 55 -19.06 11.55 21.54
CA PRO A 55 -20.43 11.97 21.80
C PRO A 55 -21.10 11.02 22.82
N GLY A 56 -21.63 11.60 23.92
CA GLY A 56 -22.51 10.88 24.83
C GLY A 56 -23.85 10.53 24.19
N GLN A 57 -24.59 9.56 24.76
CA GLN A 57 -25.74 8.93 24.11
C GLN A 57 -26.76 9.91 23.49
N SER A 58 -27.17 10.95 24.22
CA SER A 58 -28.12 11.96 23.71
C SER A 58 -27.70 12.65 22.40
N ILE A 59 -26.42 12.63 22.06
CA ILE A 59 -25.89 13.20 20.81
C ILE A 59 -26.05 12.19 19.66
N TRP A 60 -25.81 10.90 19.91
CA TRP A 60 -26.13 9.81 18.99
C TRP A 60 -27.63 9.66 18.77
N ASP A 61 -28.44 9.84 19.81
CA ASP A 61 -29.90 9.84 19.72
C ASP A 61 -30.41 10.92 18.76
N ARG A 62 -29.85 12.14 18.83
CA ARG A 62 -30.18 13.23 17.88
C ARG A 62 -29.69 12.95 16.45
N LEU A 63 -28.58 12.23 16.26
CA LEU A 63 -28.21 11.73 14.93
C LEU A 63 -29.26 10.73 14.44
N ASN A 64 -29.71 9.82 15.28
CA ASN A 64 -30.74 8.83 14.94
C ASN A 64 -32.07 9.49 14.58
N GLU A 65 -32.52 10.49 15.34
CA GLU A 65 -33.66 11.35 14.99
C GLU A 65 -33.46 12.03 13.62
N THR A 66 -32.26 12.59 13.36
CA THR A 66 -31.92 13.29 12.12
C THR A 66 -31.95 12.36 10.90
N VAL A 67 -31.49 11.11 11.03
CA VAL A 67 -31.60 10.09 9.96
C VAL A 67 -32.92 9.31 10.01
N GLY A 68 -33.87 9.66 10.88
CA GLY A 68 -35.20 9.06 10.95
C GLY A 68 -35.21 7.60 11.40
N GLY A 69 -34.48 7.25 12.46
CA GLY A 69 -34.46 5.91 13.06
C GLY A 69 -33.47 4.92 12.41
N LYS A 70 -32.59 5.39 11.53
CA LYS A 70 -31.68 4.56 10.72
C LYS A 70 -30.25 4.41 11.27
N LEU A 71 -29.97 4.91 12.48
CA LEU A 71 -28.68 4.70 13.14
C LEU A 71 -28.71 3.36 13.89
N ILE A 72 -27.90 2.42 13.44
CA ILE A 72 -27.76 1.09 14.03
C ILE A 72 -26.51 1.08 14.91
N ALA A 73 -26.66 0.73 16.20
CA ALA A 73 -25.52 0.31 17.02
C ALA A 73 -25.07 -1.07 16.54
N THR A 74 -23.77 -1.27 16.32
CA THR A 74 -23.28 -2.57 15.85
C THR A 74 -23.54 -3.66 16.89
N VAL A 75 -23.93 -4.84 16.39
CA VAL A 75 -23.72 -6.13 17.03
C VAL A 75 -22.91 -6.97 16.02
N PRO A 76 -21.78 -7.59 16.38
CA PRO A 76 -21.00 -8.40 15.45
C PRO A 76 -21.82 -9.63 15.02
N ILE A 77 -21.65 -10.06 13.77
CA ILE A 77 -22.43 -11.19 13.21
C ILE A 77 -22.28 -12.48 14.03
N ALA A 78 -21.10 -12.72 14.61
CA ALA A 78 -20.81 -13.89 15.44
C ALA A 78 -21.27 -13.78 16.90
N ALA A 79 -21.97 -12.71 17.30
CA ALA A 79 -22.43 -12.54 18.67
C ALA A 79 -23.21 -13.75 19.23
N PRO A 80 -24.04 -14.50 18.47
CA PRO A 80 -24.71 -15.70 18.99
C PRO A 80 -23.79 -16.81 19.47
N CYS A 81 -22.52 -16.81 19.05
CA CYS A 81 -21.52 -17.79 19.48
C CYS A 81 -20.91 -17.51 20.87
N HIS A 82 -21.15 -16.33 21.46
CA HIS A 82 -20.45 -15.88 22.66
C HIS A 82 -21.43 -15.57 23.79
N LYS A 83 -21.14 -16.08 24.99
CA LYS A 83 -21.92 -15.86 26.22
C LYS A 83 -21.75 -14.44 26.79
N THR A 84 -20.75 -13.71 26.32
CA THR A 84 -20.41 -12.34 26.75
C THR A 84 -20.28 -11.43 25.53
N LEU A 85 -20.91 -10.26 25.55
CA LEU A 85 -20.88 -9.24 24.49
C LEU A 85 -20.49 -7.90 25.12
N TYR A 86 -19.39 -7.32 24.66
CA TYR A 86 -18.84 -6.07 25.20
C TYR A 86 -18.58 -6.07 26.72
N GLY A 87 -18.24 -7.24 27.28
CA GLY A 87 -18.00 -7.44 28.71
C GLY A 87 -19.24 -7.79 29.54
N GLU A 88 -20.45 -7.68 28.98
CA GLU A 88 -21.72 -7.95 29.66
C GLU A 88 -22.35 -9.29 29.21
N PRO A 89 -23.21 -9.93 30.03
CA PRO A 89 -23.89 -11.19 29.67
C PRO A 89 -24.72 -11.06 28.39
N ASN A 90 -24.43 -11.89 27.39
CA ASN A 90 -25.05 -11.78 26.08
C ASN A 90 -26.42 -12.49 26.00
N GLY A 91 -27.49 -11.69 25.91
CA GLY A 91 -28.85 -12.19 25.68
C GLY A 91 -29.11 -12.78 24.28
N LEU A 92 -28.13 -12.76 23.38
CA LEU A 92 -28.20 -13.29 22.01
C LEU A 92 -27.50 -14.66 21.85
N PHE A 93 -26.90 -15.23 22.90
CA PHE A 93 -26.19 -16.51 22.81
C PHE A 93 -27.13 -17.67 22.40
N ASP A 94 -26.82 -18.31 21.28
CA ASP A 94 -27.59 -19.38 20.66
C ASP A 94 -26.64 -20.28 19.84
N GLU A 95 -26.42 -21.50 20.31
CA GLU A 95 -25.49 -22.46 19.67
C GLU A 95 -26.03 -23.02 18.35
N ASP A 96 -27.35 -23.15 18.19
CA ASP A 96 -27.95 -23.61 16.92
C ASP A 96 -27.79 -22.52 15.85
N ALA A 97 -27.96 -21.25 16.23
CA ALA A 97 -27.66 -20.10 15.37
C ALA A 97 -26.15 -19.99 15.07
N CYS A 98 -25.28 -20.24 16.05
CA CYS A 98 -23.84 -20.26 15.85
C CYS A 98 -23.37 -21.39 14.90
N ALA A 99 -23.95 -22.59 15.02
CA ALA A 99 -23.67 -23.69 14.11
C ALA A 99 -24.09 -23.37 12.67
N ALA A 100 -25.31 -22.86 12.48
CA ALA A 100 -25.80 -22.42 11.17
C ALA A 100 -24.95 -21.28 10.57
N LEU A 101 -24.37 -20.42 11.42
CA LEU A 101 -23.46 -19.36 11.01
C LEU A 101 -22.11 -19.92 10.53
N ARG A 102 -21.50 -20.87 11.24
CA ARG A 102 -20.26 -21.54 10.80
C ARG A 102 -20.44 -22.27 9.46
N ASP A 103 -21.57 -22.95 9.27
CA ASP A 103 -21.90 -23.68 8.04
C ASP A 103 -21.99 -22.78 6.78
N ASN A 104 -22.16 -21.46 6.95
CA ASN A 104 -22.37 -20.51 5.85
C ASN A 104 -21.39 -19.31 5.87
N TRP A 105 -20.40 -19.29 6.77
CA TRP A 105 -19.54 -18.12 7.03
C TRP A 105 -18.72 -17.66 5.81
N PHE A 106 -18.32 -18.58 4.95
CA PHE A 106 -17.55 -18.29 3.74
C PHE A 106 -18.37 -17.62 2.62
N LEU A 107 -19.71 -17.53 2.76
CA LEU A 107 -20.62 -17.00 1.75
C LEU A 107 -20.90 -15.50 1.92
N PRO A 108 -20.80 -14.68 0.86
CA PRO A 108 -21.16 -13.26 0.90
C PRO A 108 -22.58 -13.00 1.41
N GLU A 109 -23.53 -13.87 1.05
CA GLU A 109 -24.94 -13.79 1.41
C GLU A 109 -25.16 -13.79 2.93
N THR A 110 -24.26 -14.40 3.70
CA THR A 110 -24.25 -14.41 5.17
C THR A 110 -23.88 -13.04 5.74
N HIS A 111 -22.92 -12.34 5.12
CA HIS A 111 -22.42 -11.05 5.59
C HIS A 111 -23.19 -9.84 5.04
N LEU A 112 -23.84 -9.97 3.88
CA LEU A 112 -24.58 -8.88 3.22
C LEU A 112 -25.62 -8.18 4.12
N PRO A 113 -26.45 -8.89 4.93
CA PRO A 113 -27.44 -8.23 5.79
C PRO A 113 -26.83 -7.45 6.96
N HIS A 114 -25.56 -7.68 7.31
CA HIS A 114 -24.95 -7.05 8.47
C HIS A 114 -24.33 -5.67 8.14
N PRO A 115 -24.63 -4.63 8.95
CA PRO A 115 -24.24 -3.25 8.67
C PRO A 115 -22.74 -2.96 8.87
N SER A 116 -21.98 -3.91 9.40
CA SER A 116 -20.56 -3.71 9.78
C SER A 116 -19.64 -4.91 9.52
N SER A 117 -20.16 -6.10 9.21
CA SER A 117 -19.35 -7.33 9.15
C SER A 117 -18.39 -7.34 7.94
N PRO A 118 -17.06 -7.39 8.13
CA PRO A 118 -16.11 -7.54 7.03
C PRO A 118 -16.16 -8.99 6.51
N MET A 119 -16.23 -9.15 5.18
CA MET A 119 -16.16 -10.49 4.56
C MET A 119 -14.73 -11.04 4.63
N ALA A 120 -13.74 -10.20 4.29
CA ALA A 120 -12.34 -10.50 4.53
C ALA A 120 -12.05 -10.55 6.04
N TYR A 121 -12.13 -11.75 6.61
CA TYR A 121 -12.19 -11.99 8.05
C TYR A 121 -11.06 -11.34 8.88
N PRO A 122 -9.78 -11.26 8.45
CA PRO A 122 -8.71 -10.71 9.27
C PRO A 122 -8.95 -9.25 9.69
N PHE A 123 -9.74 -8.50 8.93
CA PHE A 123 -10.12 -7.12 9.27
C PHE A 123 -11.22 -7.01 10.35
N SER A 124 -11.68 -8.13 10.92
CA SER A 124 -12.37 -8.17 12.21
C SER A 124 -11.41 -8.06 13.41
N ASN A 125 -10.12 -8.31 13.19
CA ASN A 125 -9.07 -8.49 14.21
C ASN A 125 -9.39 -9.58 15.25
N ASN A 126 -9.97 -10.70 14.79
CA ASN A 126 -10.36 -11.87 15.61
C ASN A 126 -11.32 -11.57 16.79
N SER A 127 -11.90 -10.37 16.84
CA SER A 127 -12.56 -9.81 18.04
C SER A 127 -13.90 -10.47 18.40
N CYS A 128 -14.56 -11.13 17.46
CA CYS A 128 -15.76 -11.92 17.70
C CYS A 128 -15.85 -12.98 16.60
N ASN A 129 -15.44 -14.20 16.94
CA ASN A 129 -15.13 -15.30 16.03
C ASN A 129 -16.07 -16.49 16.31
N PRO A 130 -16.77 -17.09 15.34
CA PRO A 130 -17.68 -18.20 15.61
C PRO A 130 -17.00 -19.55 15.90
N TRP A 131 -15.66 -19.63 15.81
CA TRP A 131 -14.82 -20.79 16.17
C TRP A 131 -14.05 -20.67 17.50
N LEU A 132 -14.06 -19.51 18.16
CA LEU A 132 -13.50 -19.39 19.52
C LEU A 132 -14.46 -19.98 20.57
N ASP A 133 -13.93 -20.34 21.74
CA ASP A 133 -14.74 -20.85 22.85
C ASP A 133 -15.82 -19.84 23.25
N ALA A 134 -17.04 -20.30 23.52
CA ALA A 134 -18.19 -19.45 23.82
C ALA A 134 -18.08 -18.64 25.12
N ASP A 135 -17.12 -18.92 26.01
CA ASP A 135 -16.80 -18.04 27.16
C ASP A 135 -15.84 -16.89 26.80
N THR A 136 -15.34 -16.84 25.56
CA THR A 136 -14.59 -15.69 25.02
C THR A 136 -15.50 -14.46 24.93
N PRO A 137 -15.04 -13.26 25.30
CA PRO A 137 -15.80 -12.03 25.06
C PRO A 137 -15.92 -11.71 23.56
N CYS A 138 -17.15 -11.54 23.06
CA CYS A 138 -17.39 -10.92 21.75
C CYS A 138 -17.17 -9.41 21.86
N GLU A 139 -16.13 -8.92 21.21
CA GLU A 139 -15.76 -7.52 21.16
C GLU A 139 -16.03 -6.88 19.79
N LEU A 140 -15.97 -5.54 19.75
CA LEU A 140 -16.18 -4.79 18.51
C LEU A 140 -14.96 -4.86 17.58
N GLY A 141 -13.74 -4.83 18.16
CA GLY A 141 -12.48 -4.75 17.42
C GLY A 141 -12.51 -3.71 16.30
N SER A 142 -12.30 -4.17 15.06
CA SER A 142 -12.23 -3.34 13.87
C SER A 142 -13.58 -3.12 13.15
N HIS A 143 -14.72 -3.47 13.77
CA HIS A 143 -16.05 -3.09 13.28
C HIS A 143 -16.36 -1.61 13.57
N ALA A 144 -17.26 -1.01 12.77
CA ALA A 144 -17.82 0.32 13.06
C ALA A 144 -18.67 0.29 14.35
N VAL A 145 -18.62 1.35 15.17
CA VAL A 145 -19.39 1.44 16.44
C VAL A 145 -20.88 1.62 16.15
N TYR A 146 -21.17 2.55 15.24
CA TYR A 146 -22.50 2.84 14.73
C TYR A 146 -22.44 2.81 13.21
N THR A 147 -23.53 2.42 12.56
CA THR A 147 -23.71 2.50 11.11
C THR A 147 -25.04 3.16 10.77
N ILE A 148 -25.04 4.14 9.86
CA ILE A 148 -26.25 4.67 9.25
C ILE A 148 -26.66 3.76 8.09
N ASN A 149 -27.84 3.13 8.20
CA ASN A 149 -28.50 2.47 7.08
C ASN A 149 -29.02 3.54 6.11
N ALA A 150 -28.29 3.81 5.03
CA ALA A 150 -28.58 4.93 4.16
C ALA A 150 -29.53 4.55 3.02
N THR A 151 -30.68 5.22 3.00
CA THR A 151 -31.73 5.10 1.97
C THR A 151 -31.83 6.33 1.09
N THR A 152 -31.21 7.45 1.51
CA THR A 152 -31.27 8.76 0.87
C THR A 152 -29.91 9.46 0.93
N ALA A 153 -29.68 10.43 0.03
CA ALA A 153 -28.52 11.31 0.10
C ALA A 153 -28.47 12.12 1.42
N SER A 154 -29.63 12.47 2.00
CA SER A 154 -29.74 13.18 3.28
C SER A 154 -29.21 12.36 4.47
N ASP A 155 -29.44 11.03 4.49
CA ASP A 155 -28.90 10.14 5.54
C ASP A 155 -27.36 10.22 5.57
N LEU A 156 -26.76 10.23 4.38
CA LEU A 156 -25.31 10.28 4.16
C LEU A 156 -24.72 11.67 4.45
N GLN A 157 -25.41 12.74 4.05
CA GLN A 157 -25.02 14.12 4.37
C GLN A 157 -25.02 14.36 5.89
N ALA A 158 -26.03 13.84 6.61
CA ALA A 158 -26.09 13.91 8.07
C ALA A 158 -24.90 13.18 8.73
N GLY A 159 -24.61 11.96 8.31
CA GLY A 159 -23.47 11.19 8.81
C GLY A 159 -22.11 11.86 8.54
N ILE A 160 -21.90 12.39 7.32
CA ILE A 160 -20.69 13.15 6.97
C ILE A 160 -20.54 14.38 7.86
N GLN A 161 -21.61 15.16 8.06
CA GLN A 161 -21.55 16.37 8.86
C GLN A 161 -21.33 16.07 10.35
N PHE A 162 -22.02 15.08 10.90
CA PHE A 162 -21.85 14.64 12.29
C PHE A 162 -20.41 14.21 12.59
N ALA A 163 -19.81 13.36 11.72
CA ALA A 163 -18.45 12.91 11.92
C ALA A 163 -17.42 14.06 11.86
N LYS A 164 -17.69 15.11 11.07
CA LYS A 164 -16.86 16.33 11.03
C LYS A 164 -17.03 17.20 12.28
N GLU A 165 -18.25 17.34 12.78
CA GLU A 165 -18.56 18.12 13.99
C GLU A 165 -17.98 17.46 15.26
N HIS A 166 -17.95 16.12 15.28
CA HIS A 166 -17.47 15.32 16.42
C HIS A 166 -16.08 14.66 16.20
N ASN A 167 -15.39 14.99 15.11
CA ASN A 167 -14.04 14.47 14.77
C ASN A 167 -13.93 12.92 14.72
N ILE A 168 -15.01 12.23 14.37
CA ILE A 168 -15.07 10.77 14.28
C ILE A 168 -14.56 10.31 12.91
N ARG A 169 -13.92 9.14 12.85
CA ARG A 169 -13.52 8.52 11.59
C ARG A 169 -14.75 7.96 10.86
N LEU A 170 -14.90 8.29 9.58
CA LEU A 170 -15.91 7.67 8.71
C LEU A 170 -15.38 6.38 8.08
N VAL A 171 -16.29 5.45 7.83
CA VAL A 171 -16.12 4.32 6.90
C VAL A 171 -17.28 4.35 5.90
N ILE A 172 -16.98 4.17 4.62
CA ILE A 172 -17.99 4.03 3.57
C ILE A 172 -18.10 2.54 3.24
N ARG A 173 -19.26 1.94 3.53
CA ARG A 173 -19.54 0.51 3.31
C ARG A 173 -20.59 0.36 2.22
N ASN A 174 -20.38 -0.61 1.34
CA ASN A 174 -21.44 -1.15 0.47
C ASN A 174 -21.76 -2.58 0.92
N THR A 175 -21.20 -3.59 0.26
CA THR A 175 -21.50 -5.00 0.53
C THR A 175 -20.60 -5.63 1.60
N GLY A 176 -19.36 -5.15 1.77
CA GLY A 176 -18.37 -5.73 2.70
C GLY A 176 -17.23 -6.52 2.03
N HIS A 177 -17.29 -6.68 0.70
CA HIS A 177 -16.36 -7.42 -0.18
C HIS A 177 -14.89 -6.91 -0.24
N ASP A 178 -14.50 -5.88 0.52
CA ASP A 178 -13.18 -5.27 0.32
C ASP A 178 -12.06 -6.04 1.05
N TYR A 179 -11.26 -6.78 0.27
CA TYR A 179 -10.13 -7.61 0.73
C TYR A 179 -8.96 -6.84 1.37
N LEU A 180 -8.98 -5.50 1.39
CA LEU A 180 -7.93 -4.66 1.98
C LEU A 180 -8.45 -3.86 3.20
N GLY A 181 -9.63 -4.22 3.72
CA GLY A 181 -10.23 -3.63 4.93
C GLY A 181 -10.83 -2.24 4.75
N LYS A 182 -10.88 -1.69 3.53
CA LYS A 182 -11.28 -0.29 3.26
C LYS A 182 -12.76 0.01 3.54
N SER A 183 -13.57 -1.03 3.78
CA SER A 183 -15.00 -0.92 4.14
C SER A 183 -15.31 -1.26 5.60
N THR A 184 -14.28 -1.31 6.47
CA THR A 184 -14.41 -1.41 7.93
C THR A 184 -13.37 -0.50 8.64
N GLY A 185 -13.34 -0.51 9.98
CA GLY A 185 -12.33 0.17 10.76
C GLY A 185 -12.77 0.44 12.20
N ALA A 186 -11.87 0.22 13.16
CA ALA A 186 -12.13 0.44 14.58
C ALA A 186 -12.60 1.89 14.87
N HIS A 187 -13.55 2.00 15.81
CA HIS A 187 -14.01 3.28 16.37
C HIS A 187 -14.70 4.24 15.36
N THR A 188 -15.27 3.70 14.28
CA THR A 188 -15.84 4.48 13.17
C THR A 188 -17.35 4.67 13.25
N LEU A 189 -17.83 5.69 12.51
CA LEU A 189 -19.21 5.78 12.02
C LEU A 189 -19.27 5.24 10.58
N GLY A 190 -19.99 4.14 10.39
CA GLY A 190 -20.24 3.53 9.10
C GLY A 190 -21.35 4.26 8.32
N LEU A 191 -21.14 4.46 7.02
CA LEU A 191 -22.12 4.96 6.06
C LEU A 191 -22.44 3.84 5.08
N TRP A 192 -23.58 3.17 5.26
CA TRP A 192 -23.91 1.94 4.57
C TRP A 192 -24.83 2.19 3.37
N THR A 193 -24.22 2.16 2.18
CA THR A 193 -24.85 2.54 0.90
C THR A 193 -25.67 1.43 0.24
N HIS A 194 -25.65 0.20 0.78
CA HIS A 194 -26.29 -1.00 0.21
C HIS A 194 -27.79 -0.82 -0.11
N HIS A 195 -28.52 -0.03 0.68
CA HIS A 195 -29.95 0.19 0.44
C HIS A 195 -30.26 1.26 -0.62
N LEU A 196 -29.26 1.87 -1.26
CA LEU A 196 -29.41 2.70 -2.45
C LEU A 196 -29.60 1.81 -3.71
N LYS A 197 -30.71 1.08 -3.76
CA LYS A 197 -31.05 0.04 -4.77
C LYS A 197 -31.77 0.57 -6.03
N SER A 198 -31.73 1.86 -6.33
CA SER A 198 -32.44 2.43 -7.48
C SER A 198 -31.80 2.00 -8.82
N ILE A 199 -32.59 1.44 -9.74
CA ILE A 199 -32.16 1.10 -11.10
C ILE A 199 -33.10 1.76 -12.12
N ALA A 200 -32.53 2.39 -13.15
CA ALA A 200 -33.29 2.96 -14.27
C ALA A 200 -32.55 2.82 -15.60
N LEU A 201 -33.27 2.42 -16.65
CA LEU A 201 -32.83 2.57 -18.04
C LEU A 201 -32.94 4.05 -18.43
N VAL A 202 -31.86 4.61 -18.95
CA VAL A 202 -31.81 5.96 -19.53
C VAL A 202 -31.23 5.89 -20.93
N GLN A 203 -31.73 6.73 -21.85
CA GLN A 203 -31.03 6.96 -23.11
C GLN A 203 -30.04 8.10 -22.89
N TYR A 204 -28.75 7.82 -23.09
CA TYR A 204 -27.67 8.77 -22.91
C TYR A 204 -27.19 9.28 -24.28
N ASP A 205 -26.82 10.56 -24.34
CA ASP A 205 -26.39 11.23 -25.57
C ASP A 205 -25.45 12.40 -25.22
N ASP A 206 -24.14 12.14 -25.27
CA ASP A 206 -23.09 13.17 -25.21
C ASP A 206 -21.97 12.91 -26.23
N SER A 207 -20.97 13.79 -26.29
CA SER A 207 -19.86 13.68 -27.25
C SER A 207 -18.93 12.46 -27.05
N THR A 208 -19.18 11.63 -26.04
CA THR A 208 -18.40 10.43 -25.71
C THR A 208 -19.21 9.14 -25.84
N TYR A 209 -20.55 9.21 -25.73
CA TYR A 209 -21.43 8.06 -25.86
C TYR A 209 -22.88 8.47 -26.23
N THR A 210 -23.43 7.82 -27.25
CA THR A 210 -24.87 7.86 -27.58
C THR A 210 -25.41 6.44 -27.57
N GLY A 211 -26.31 6.11 -26.64
CA GLY A 211 -26.81 4.75 -26.47
C GLY A 211 -27.61 4.51 -25.18
N PRO A 212 -28.12 3.27 -24.98
CA PRO A 212 -28.78 2.90 -23.73
C PRO A 212 -27.77 2.81 -22.59
N ALA A 213 -28.11 3.34 -21.43
CA ALA A 213 -27.30 3.28 -20.22
C ALA A 213 -28.17 2.92 -19.02
N LEU A 214 -27.58 2.28 -18.01
CA LEU A 214 -28.24 2.07 -16.73
C LEU A 214 -27.73 3.09 -15.72
N LYS A 215 -28.66 3.79 -15.06
CA LYS A 215 -28.38 4.54 -13.84
C LYS A 215 -28.63 3.61 -12.65
N LEU A 216 -27.58 3.32 -11.90
CA LEU A 216 -27.54 2.39 -10.77
C LEU A 216 -27.21 3.16 -9.49
N GLY A 217 -28.03 2.99 -8.45
CA GLY A 217 -27.72 3.49 -7.11
C GLY A 217 -26.50 2.78 -6.52
N ALA A 218 -25.80 3.43 -5.60
CA ALA A 218 -24.52 2.95 -5.08
C ALA A 218 -24.59 1.55 -4.43
N GLY A 219 -25.76 1.15 -3.92
CA GLY A 219 -25.99 -0.14 -3.28
C GLY A 219 -26.33 -1.30 -4.22
N VAL A 220 -26.51 -1.02 -5.52
CA VAL A 220 -26.85 -2.05 -6.52
C VAL A 220 -25.71 -3.05 -6.66
N GLU A 221 -26.06 -4.34 -6.74
CA GLU A 221 -25.16 -5.48 -6.91
C GLU A 221 -25.16 -5.98 -8.37
N GLY A 222 -24.13 -6.75 -8.73
CA GLY A 222 -23.94 -7.28 -10.08
C GLY A 222 -25.17 -8.02 -10.59
N LEU A 223 -25.73 -8.93 -9.78
CA LEU A 223 -26.90 -9.72 -10.15
C LEU A 223 -28.16 -8.88 -10.42
N GLU A 224 -28.40 -7.85 -9.61
CA GLU A 224 -29.54 -6.93 -9.77
C GLU A 224 -29.42 -6.14 -11.07
N ALA A 225 -28.21 -5.64 -11.37
CA ALA A 225 -27.93 -4.90 -12.60
C ALA A 225 -28.03 -5.79 -13.85
N HIS A 226 -27.53 -7.04 -13.79
CA HIS A 226 -27.66 -8.00 -14.89
C HIS A 226 -29.11 -8.43 -15.11
N THR A 227 -29.87 -8.68 -14.04
CA THR A 227 -31.30 -9.03 -14.11
C THR A 227 -32.12 -7.91 -14.75
N PHE A 228 -31.85 -6.65 -14.39
CA PHE A 228 -32.52 -5.51 -15.01
C PHE A 228 -32.11 -5.31 -16.48
N ALA A 229 -30.85 -5.57 -16.83
CA ALA A 229 -30.37 -5.44 -18.20
C ALA A 229 -31.04 -6.48 -19.14
N ASP A 230 -31.03 -7.75 -18.78
CA ASP A 230 -31.61 -8.86 -19.56
C ASP A 230 -33.12 -8.64 -19.81
N ALA A 231 -33.85 -8.19 -18.78
CA ALA A 231 -35.26 -7.82 -18.88
C ALA A 231 -35.56 -6.65 -19.85
N ASN A 232 -34.54 -5.92 -20.31
CA ASN A 232 -34.62 -4.87 -21.33
C ASN A 232 -33.91 -5.26 -22.65
N GLY A 233 -33.43 -6.50 -22.80
CA GLY A 233 -32.68 -6.97 -23.97
C GLY A 233 -31.24 -6.45 -24.03
N LEU A 234 -30.64 -6.16 -22.87
CA LEU A 234 -29.34 -5.53 -22.71
C LEU A 234 -28.41 -6.35 -21.81
N LEU A 235 -27.11 -6.04 -21.84
CA LEU A 235 -26.12 -6.45 -20.85
C LEU A 235 -25.31 -5.24 -20.35
N VAL A 236 -24.70 -5.39 -19.17
CA VAL A 236 -23.81 -4.39 -18.55
C VAL A 236 -22.60 -5.07 -17.91
N VAL A 237 -21.44 -4.40 -17.94
CA VAL A 237 -20.17 -4.95 -17.43
C VAL A 237 -20.17 -5.01 -15.90
N GLY A 238 -20.41 -6.21 -15.36
CA GLY A 238 -20.30 -6.52 -13.93
C GLY A 238 -19.16 -7.51 -13.62
N GLY A 239 -18.92 -7.75 -12.34
CA GLY A 239 -17.92 -8.69 -11.86
C GLY A 239 -18.35 -10.16 -11.95
N ASN A 240 -17.42 -11.07 -11.65
CA ASN A 240 -17.69 -12.51 -11.68
C ASN A 240 -18.61 -12.95 -10.52
N CYS A 241 -18.41 -12.38 -9.32
CA CYS A 241 -19.20 -12.66 -8.12
C CYS A 241 -20.54 -11.88 -8.13
N PRO A 242 -21.71 -12.54 -8.00
CA PRO A 242 -23.04 -11.89 -8.10
C PRO A 242 -23.29 -10.75 -7.12
N THR A 243 -22.79 -10.90 -5.89
CA THR A 243 -23.01 -10.01 -4.72
C THR A 243 -22.03 -8.85 -4.63
N VAL A 244 -21.21 -8.60 -5.66
CA VAL A 244 -20.32 -7.44 -5.69
C VAL A 244 -21.15 -6.20 -6.02
N GLY A 245 -21.06 -5.18 -5.16
CA GLY A 245 -21.70 -3.88 -5.37
C GLY A 245 -21.13 -3.17 -6.60
N ILE A 246 -21.80 -3.27 -7.75
CA ILE A 246 -21.30 -2.86 -9.07
C ILE A 246 -20.99 -1.35 -9.12
N ALA A 247 -21.80 -0.53 -8.46
CA ALA A 247 -21.62 0.92 -8.34
C ALA A 247 -20.65 1.35 -7.20
N GLY A 248 -20.17 0.40 -6.40
CA GLY A 248 -19.29 0.61 -5.25
C GLY A 248 -17.80 0.58 -5.62
N GLY A 249 -17.02 -0.12 -4.79
CA GLY A 249 -15.56 -0.26 -4.96
C GLY A 249 -15.13 -0.86 -6.30
N PHE A 250 -15.98 -1.72 -6.88
CA PHE A 250 -15.74 -2.40 -8.16
C PHE A 250 -15.44 -1.43 -9.31
N ILE A 251 -16.42 -0.60 -9.69
CA ILE A 251 -16.26 0.38 -10.79
C ILE A 251 -15.25 1.49 -10.45
N GLN A 252 -15.08 1.80 -9.16
CA GLN A 252 -14.16 2.84 -8.69
C GLN A 252 -12.69 2.38 -8.63
N GLY A 253 -12.43 1.08 -8.47
CA GLY A 253 -11.07 0.51 -8.48
C GLY A 253 -10.63 0.00 -9.86
N GLY A 254 -11.57 -0.28 -10.76
CA GLY A 254 -11.30 -0.72 -12.13
C GLY A 254 -12.38 -1.67 -12.63
N GLY A 255 -12.51 -2.82 -11.96
CA GLY A 255 -13.51 -3.85 -12.23
C GLY A 255 -13.23 -4.67 -13.49
N HIS A 256 -12.70 -5.89 -13.30
CA HIS A 256 -12.67 -6.93 -14.33
C HIS A 256 -13.92 -7.83 -14.24
N GLY A 257 -14.13 -8.71 -15.23
CA GLY A 257 -15.27 -9.63 -15.21
C GLY A 257 -15.63 -10.18 -16.61
N PRO A 258 -16.69 -11.01 -16.71
CA PRO A 258 -17.05 -11.81 -17.89
C PRO A 258 -17.19 -11.09 -19.25
N LEU A 259 -17.22 -9.76 -19.26
CA LEU A 259 -17.52 -8.91 -20.40
C LEU A 259 -16.36 -7.95 -20.78
N VAL A 260 -15.29 -7.88 -19.98
CA VAL A 260 -14.31 -6.78 -20.12
C VAL A 260 -13.42 -6.87 -21.35
N SER A 261 -13.11 -8.07 -21.84
CA SER A 261 -12.36 -8.24 -23.10
C SER A 261 -13.10 -7.75 -24.34
N LYS A 262 -14.42 -7.54 -24.23
CA LYS A 262 -15.28 -7.07 -25.33
C LYS A 262 -15.65 -5.60 -25.24
N TYR A 263 -15.73 -5.04 -24.02
CA TYR A 263 -16.23 -3.66 -23.79
C TYR A 263 -15.29 -2.77 -22.96
N GLY A 264 -14.18 -3.29 -22.43
CA GLY A 264 -13.31 -2.62 -21.46
C GLY A 264 -13.73 -2.86 -20.00
N LEU A 265 -12.96 -2.33 -19.06
CA LEU A 265 -13.19 -2.51 -17.62
C LEU A 265 -14.50 -1.84 -17.17
N ALA A 266 -14.98 -2.11 -15.95
CA ALA A 266 -16.15 -1.43 -15.41
C ALA A 266 -15.95 0.10 -15.37
N ALA A 267 -14.75 0.56 -14.98
CA ALA A 267 -14.36 1.98 -15.03
C ALA A 267 -14.45 2.60 -16.44
N ASP A 268 -14.24 1.81 -17.50
CA ASP A 268 -14.43 2.24 -18.89
C ASP A 268 -15.91 2.45 -19.25
N GLN A 269 -16.86 1.91 -18.47
CA GLN A 269 -18.29 2.04 -18.72
C GLN A 269 -18.96 3.24 -18.06
N ALA A 270 -18.35 3.85 -17.04
CA ALA A 270 -18.94 4.99 -16.34
C ALA A 270 -19.08 6.22 -17.27
N LEU A 271 -20.24 6.88 -17.20
CA LEU A 271 -20.63 8.08 -17.97
C LEU A 271 -20.82 9.30 -17.05
N GLU A 272 -21.54 9.12 -15.94
CA GLU A 272 -21.64 10.09 -14.84
C GLU A 272 -21.62 9.37 -13.48
N PHE A 273 -21.16 10.03 -12.43
CA PHE A 273 -21.40 9.67 -11.02
C PHE A 273 -22.16 10.79 -10.30
N GLU A 274 -23.08 10.45 -9.41
CA GLU A 274 -23.64 11.38 -8.42
C GLU A 274 -23.01 11.13 -7.06
N VAL A 275 -22.39 12.14 -6.47
CA VAL A 275 -21.54 11.99 -5.28
C VAL A 275 -21.78 13.06 -4.24
N ILE A 276 -21.46 12.75 -2.97
CA ILE A 276 -21.42 13.71 -1.86
C ILE A 276 -19.96 13.97 -1.49
N THR A 277 -19.52 15.22 -1.55
CA THR A 277 -18.15 15.65 -1.17
C THR A 277 -17.97 15.73 0.35
N ALA A 278 -16.70 15.88 0.80
CA ALA A 278 -16.39 16.03 2.22
C ALA A 278 -16.99 17.31 2.85
N ASP A 279 -17.30 18.34 2.06
CA ASP A 279 -18.05 19.52 2.49
C ASP A 279 -19.58 19.38 2.34
N GLY A 280 -20.08 18.17 2.04
CA GLY A 280 -21.49 17.80 2.07
C GLY A 280 -22.30 18.17 0.84
N LYS A 281 -21.67 18.60 -0.25
CA LYS A 281 -22.35 18.99 -1.50
C LYS A 281 -22.63 17.76 -2.37
N ILE A 282 -23.85 17.69 -2.90
CA ILE A 282 -24.19 16.75 -3.97
C ILE A 282 -23.66 17.33 -5.29
N LEU A 283 -22.84 16.56 -6.02
CA LEU A 283 -22.27 16.91 -7.31
C LEU A 283 -22.51 15.80 -8.34
N THR A 284 -22.70 16.18 -9.61
CA THR A 284 -22.51 15.26 -10.75
C THR A 284 -21.07 15.36 -11.24
N ALA A 285 -20.39 14.23 -11.39
CA ALA A 285 -19.07 14.12 -12.00
C ALA A 285 -19.18 13.35 -13.32
N SER A 286 -18.82 13.97 -14.44
CA SER A 286 -18.89 13.39 -15.79
C SER A 286 -17.84 13.99 -16.73
N SER A 287 -17.83 13.55 -17.99
CA SER A 287 -16.98 14.08 -19.08
C SER A 287 -16.90 15.62 -19.13
N SER A 288 -18.01 16.30 -18.80
CA SER A 288 -18.19 17.75 -18.94
C SER A 288 -18.38 18.52 -17.61
N LYS A 289 -18.50 17.83 -16.47
CA LYS A 289 -18.77 18.43 -15.15
C LYS A 289 -17.87 17.81 -14.09
N ASN A 290 -17.11 18.61 -13.34
CA ASN A 290 -16.18 18.10 -12.31
C ASN A 290 -15.28 16.95 -12.87
N SER A 291 -14.78 17.12 -14.09
CA SER A 291 -14.19 16.03 -14.88
C SER A 291 -12.89 15.46 -14.29
N ASP A 292 -12.23 16.20 -13.40
CA ASP A 292 -11.11 15.69 -12.60
C ASP A 292 -11.57 14.71 -11.50
N LEU A 293 -12.70 14.96 -10.86
CA LEU A 293 -13.34 14.01 -9.94
C LEU A 293 -13.89 12.79 -10.70
N PHE A 294 -14.47 13.00 -11.88
CA PHE A 294 -14.92 11.92 -12.76
C PHE A 294 -13.77 10.99 -13.16
N TRP A 295 -12.64 11.56 -13.56
CA TRP A 295 -11.42 10.80 -13.86
C TRP A 295 -10.96 9.99 -12.63
N ALA A 296 -10.86 10.60 -11.44
CA ALA A 296 -10.42 9.91 -10.23
C ALA A 296 -11.37 8.78 -9.78
N LEU A 297 -12.68 8.94 -9.96
CA LEU A 297 -13.68 7.91 -9.67
C LEU A 297 -13.68 6.73 -10.67
N ARG A 298 -12.89 6.81 -11.75
CA ARG A 298 -12.74 5.74 -12.76
C ARG A 298 -11.40 5.02 -12.60
N GLY A 299 -11.19 4.39 -11.45
CA GLY A 299 -10.00 3.56 -11.15
C GLY A 299 -9.06 4.09 -10.08
N GLY A 300 -9.34 5.25 -9.46
CA GLY A 300 -8.53 5.81 -8.37
C GLY A 300 -8.83 5.23 -6.98
N GLY A 301 -9.77 4.28 -6.88
CA GLY A 301 -10.21 3.66 -5.63
C GLY A 301 -11.38 4.39 -4.95
N ALA A 302 -12.29 3.61 -4.36
CA ALA A 302 -13.39 4.13 -3.56
C ALA A 302 -12.94 4.60 -2.17
N GLY A 303 -13.81 5.34 -1.48
CA GLY A 303 -13.61 5.68 -0.07
C GLY A 303 -12.65 6.84 0.22
N THR A 304 -12.16 7.58 -0.81
CA THR A 304 -11.24 8.71 -0.60
C THR A 304 -11.65 10.04 -1.24
N PHE A 305 -12.18 10.10 -2.48
CA PHE A 305 -12.43 11.40 -3.13
C PHE A 305 -13.79 12.02 -2.78
N ALA A 306 -14.84 11.22 -2.85
CA ALA A 306 -16.22 11.57 -2.54
C ALA A 306 -17.01 10.28 -2.25
N LEU A 307 -18.18 10.41 -1.61
CA LEU A 307 -19.09 9.29 -1.37
C LEU A 307 -20.04 9.14 -2.56
N VAL A 308 -19.89 8.07 -3.35
CA VAL A 308 -20.76 7.76 -4.50
C VAL A 308 -22.17 7.36 -4.05
N THR A 309 -23.19 7.97 -4.65
CA THR A 309 -24.62 7.71 -4.40
C THR A 309 -25.32 7.06 -5.61
N SER A 310 -24.86 7.34 -6.83
CA SER A 310 -25.23 6.60 -8.04
C SER A 310 -24.14 6.67 -9.12
N VAL A 311 -24.18 5.76 -10.08
CA VAL A 311 -23.41 5.79 -11.33
C VAL A 311 -24.33 5.59 -12.52
N THR A 312 -24.12 6.32 -13.61
CA THR A 312 -24.69 6.03 -14.93
C THR A 312 -23.61 5.32 -15.75
N MET A 313 -23.90 4.12 -16.26
CA MET A 313 -22.94 3.32 -17.02
C MET A 313 -23.54 2.80 -18.34
N LYS A 314 -22.68 2.64 -19.35
CA LYS A 314 -23.03 2.11 -20.68
C LYS A 314 -23.71 0.74 -20.58
N ALA A 315 -24.74 0.54 -21.39
CA ALA A 315 -25.33 -0.78 -21.66
C ALA A 315 -25.17 -1.13 -23.14
N TYR A 316 -25.27 -2.41 -23.46
CA TYR A 316 -25.08 -2.95 -24.81
C TYR A 316 -26.22 -3.92 -25.12
N PRO A 317 -26.61 -4.10 -26.41
CA PRO A 317 -27.50 -5.19 -26.80
C PRO A 317 -26.98 -6.54 -26.30
N ASP A 318 -27.86 -7.36 -25.78
CA ASP A 318 -27.51 -8.70 -25.29
C ASP A 318 -27.11 -9.66 -26.45
N THR A 319 -26.43 -10.76 -26.10
CA THR A 319 -25.89 -11.75 -27.03
C THR A 319 -25.91 -13.14 -26.43
N TYR A 320 -25.93 -14.16 -27.29
CA TYR A 320 -25.56 -15.51 -26.88
C TYR A 320 -24.14 -15.54 -26.31
N VAL A 321 -23.90 -16.45 -25.36
CA VAL A 321 -22.63 -16.59 -24.65
C VAL A 321 -22.30 -18.07 -24.49
N SER A 322 -21.09 -18.47 -24.88
CA SER A 322 -20.55 -19.79 -24.54
C SER A 322 -19.69 -19.75 -23.28
N SER A 323 -19.59 -20.89 -22.60
CA SER A 323 -18.66 -21.11 -21.50
C SER A 323 -18.03 -22.48 -21.56
N ALA A 324 -16.77 -22.60 -21.17
CA ALA A 324 -16.08 -23.88 -21.02
C ALA A 324 -15.44 -24.02 -19.64
N SER A 325 -15.26 -25.28 -19.23
CA SER A 325 -14.57 -25.70 -18.02
C SER A 325 -13.60 -26.84 -18.31
N LEU A 326 -12.38 -26.74 -17.78
CA LEU A 326 -11.32 -27.75 -17.88
C LEU A 326 -10.77 -28.02 -16.48
N THR A 327 -10.64 -29.29 -16.09
CA THR A 327 -10.09 -29.69 -14.77
C THR A 327 -9.07 -30.81 -14.93
N VAL A 328 -7.87 -30.63 -14.37
CA VAL A 328 -6.77 -31.59 -14.35
C VAL A 328 -6.35 -31.79 -12.90
N LEU A 329 -6.50 -33.01 -12.36
CA LEU A 329 -6.15 -33.30 -10.96
C LEU A 329 -4.68 -33.68 -10.83
N ASN A 330 -3.98 -33.08 -9.86
CA ASN A 330 -2.60 -33.43 -9.54
C ASN A 330 -2.55 -34.66 -8.63
N ASN A 331 -2.18 -35.80 -9.21
CA ASN A 331 -1.94 -37.04 -8.47
C ASN A 331 -0.49 -37.17 -7.95
N GLY A 332 0.33 -36.14 -8.08
CA GLY A 332 1.74 -36.11 -7.68
C GLY A 332 2.71 -36.85 -8.61
N ALA A 333 2.24 -37.72 -9.50
CA ALA A 333 3.09 -38.51 -10.40
C ALA A 333 3.58 -37.71 -11.62
N ASN A 334 2.76 -36.79 -12.13
CA ASN A 334 2.97 -36.10 -13.41
C ASN A 334 3.18 -34.58 -13.27
N ALA A 335 3.72 -34.10 -12.14
CA ALA A 335 3.80 -32.68 -11.81
C ALA A 335 4.50 -31.82 -12.89
N ASP A 336 5.65 -32.25 -13.41
CA ASP A 336 6.36 -31.51 -14.47
C ASP A 336 5.55 -31.38 -15.76
N ALA A 337 4.82 -32.43 -16.13
CA ALA A 337 3.95 -32.41 -17.29
C ALA A 337 2.76 -31.46 -17.10
N LEU A 338 2.21 -31.39 -15.89
CA LEU A 338 1.14 -30.44 -15.53
C LEU A 338 1.60 -28.99 -15.66
N TYR A 339 2.77 -28.63 -15.10
CA TYR A 339 3.30 -27.27 -15.21
C TYR A 339 3.73 -26.92 -16.65
N SER A 340 4.19 -27.89 -17.44
CA SER A 340 4.43 -27.71 -18.88
C SER A 340 3.14 -27.40 -19.64
N ALA A 341 2.04 -28.11 -19.34
CA ALA A 341 0.72 -27.83 -19.92
C ALA A 341 0.17 -26.45 -19.51
N ILE A 342 0.39 -26.02 -18.25
CA ILE A 342 0.07 -24.65 -17.80
C ILE A 342 0.86 -23.60 -18.60
N GLY A 343 2.15 -23.87 -18.89
CA GLY A 343 2.97 -22.99 -19.74
C GLY A 343 2.43 -22.85 -21.17
N SER A 344 2.06 -23.97 -21.83
CA SER A 344 1.41 -23.97 -23.15
C SER A 344 0.06 -23.23 -23.11
N PHE A 345 -0.77 -23.48 -22.10
CA PHE A 345 -2.03 -22.75 -21.90
C PHE A 345 -1.81 -21.23 -21.81
N ILE A 346 -0.86 -20.77 -20.99
CA ILE A 346 -0.57 -19.34 -20.81
C ILE A 346 -0.01 -18.68 -22.07
N LYS A 347 0.85 -19.39 -22.82
CA LYS A 347 1.61 -18.85 -23.95
C LYS A 347 0.85 -18.92 -25.28
N GLU A 348 0.08 -19.99 -25.49
CA GLU A 348 -0.47 -20.37 -26.80
C GLU A 348 -1.99 -20.31 -26.83
N THR A 349 -2.66 -20.65 -25.72
CA THR A 349 -4.14 -20.69 -25.64
C THR A 349 -4.74 -19.38 -25.13
N LEU A 350 -4.22 -18.80 -24.04
CA LEU A 350 -4.79 -17.59 -23.45
C LEU A 350 -4.80 -16.37 -24.39
N PRO A 351 -3.69 -15.98 -25.07
CA PRO A 351 -3.66 -14.76 -25.87
C PRO A 351 -4.73 -14.68 -26.98
N PRO A 352 -4.86 -15.66 -27.91
CA PRO A 352 -5.86 -15.58 -28.97
C PRO A 352 -7.30 -15.69 -28.43
N LEU A 353 -7.51 -16.42 -27.33
CA LEU A 353 -8.83 -16.57 -26.71
C LEU A 353 -9.33 -15.26 -26.09
N VAL A 354 -8.49 -14.52 -25.34
CA VAL A 354 -8.90 -13.20 -24.81
C VAL A 354 -8.98 -12.14 -25.90
N ASP A 355 -8.19 -12.26 -26.97
CA ASP A 355 -8.25 -11.36 -28.14
C ASP A 355 -9.54 -11.55 -28.97
N ALA A 356 -10.13 -12.75 -28.92
CA ALA A 356 -11.46 -13.02 -29.45
C ALA A 356 -12.60 -12.49 -28.55
N GLY A 357 -12.27 -11.79 -27.46
CA GLY A 357 -13.22 -11.16 -26.54
C GLY A 357 -13.65 -12.02 -25.35
N ALA A 358 -12.99 -13.16 -25.10
CA ALA A 358 -13.28 -14.00 -23.94
C ALA A 358 -12.64 -13.48 -22.63
N PHE A 359 -13.23 -13.89 -21.50
CA PHE A 359 -12.72 -13.70 -20.15
C PHE A 359 -12.50 -15.08 -19.51
N VAL A 360 -11.30 -15.34 -18.97
CA VAL A 360 -10.92 -16.69 -18.56
C VAL A 360 -10.35 -16.69 -17.15
N VAL A 361 -11.08 -17.26 -16.21
CA VAL A 361 -10.57 -17.55 -14.86
C VAL A 361 -9.97 -18.95 -14.85
N TRP A 362 -8.80 -19.07 -14.23
CA TRP A 362 -8.13 -20.33 -13.95
C TRP A 362 -7.54 -20.33 -12.55
N VAL A 363 -7.25 -21.52 -12.03
CA VAL A 363 -6.71 -21.76 -10.69
C VAL A 363 -5.63 -22.84 -10.78
N VAL A 364 -4.49 -22.61 -10.14
CA VAL A 364 -3.48 -23.64 -9.85
C VAL A 364 -3.35 -23.76 -8.33
N ALA A 365 -3.31 -25.00 -7.86
CA ALA A 365 -3.32 -25.36 -6.46
C ALA A 365 -2.55 -26.68 -6.23
N PRO A 366 -2.26 -27.07 -4.99
CA PRO A 366 -1.65 -28.38 -4.71
C PRO A 366 -2.47 -29.56 -5.29
N PHE A 367 -3.80 -29.42 -5.37
CA PHE A 367 -4.71 -30.42 -5.91
C PHE A 367 -4.77 -30.50 -7.44
N GLY A 368 -4.24 -29.53 -8.20
CA GLY A 368 -4.35 -29.52 -9.66
C GLY A 368 -4.48 -28.16 -10.32
N PHE A 369 -4.93 -28.20 -11.57
CA PHE A 369 -5.17 -27.05 -12.45
C PHE A 369 -6.62 -27.06 -12.92
N MET A 370 -7.27 -25.90 -12.90
CA MET A 370 -8.62 -25.72 -13.42
C MET A 370 -8.69 -24.45 -14.26
N VAL A 371 -9.41 -24.51 -15.37
CA VAL A 371 -9.92 -23.34 -16.10
C VAL A 371 -11.42 -23.33 -15.86
N THR A 372 -11.90 -22.43 -15.00
CA THR A 372 -13.34 -22.25 -14.77
C THR A 372 -13.64 -20.87 -14.16
N PRO A 373 -14.58 -20.10 -14.73
CA PRO A 373 -15.14 -20.23 -16.08
C PRO A 373 -14.22 -19.62 -17.16
N ALA A 374 -14.18 -20.24 -18.35
CA ALA A 374 -13.81 -19.55 -19.59
C ALA A 374 -15.10 -19.08 -20.27
N ILE A 375 -15.36 -17.77 -20.35
CA ILE A 375 -16.62 -17.19 -20.86
C ILE A 375 -16.34 -16.41 -22.15
N ALA A 376 -17.13 -16.64 -23.21
CA ALA A 376 -16.94 -16.00 -24.50
C ALA A 376 -18.25 -15.36 -25.04
N PRO A 377 -18.49 -14.06 -24.78
CA PRO A 377 -19.70 -13.37 -25.21
C PRO A 377 -19.78 -13.16 -26.73
N GLY A 378 -20.65 -13.88 -27.42
CA GLY A 378 -20.79 -13.85 -28.88
C GLY A 378 -19.91 -14.85 -29.64
N LEU A 379 -19.21 -15.76 -28.95
CA LEU A 379 -18.67 -16.98 -29.58
C LEU A 379 -19.63 -18.15 -29.35
N THR A 380 -19.61 -19.12 -30.26
CA THR A 380 -20.29 -20.41 -30.07
C THR A 380 -19.47 -21.32 -29.15
N SER A 381 -20.06 -22.43 -28.68
CA SER A 381 -19.27 -23.45 -27.96
C SER A 381 -18.17 -24.04 -28.84
N ALA A 382 -18.48 -24.39 -30.10
CA ALA A 382 -17.52 -24.95 -31.05
C ALA A 382 -16.30 -24.04 -31.30
N GLN A 383 -16.49 -22.72 -31.38
CA GLN A 383 -15.37 -21.77 -31.50
C GLN A 383 -14.53 -21.69 -30.21
N LEU A 384 -15.16 -21.84 -29.05
CA LEU A 384 -14.45 -21.90 -27.76
C LEU A 384 -13.66 -23.22 -27.62
N ASP A 385 -14.22 -24.33 -28.12
CA ASP A 385 -13.53 -25.61 -28.25
C ASP A 385 -12.28 -25.49 -29.15
N GLU A 386 -12.41 -24.85 -30.32
CA GLU A 386 -11.30 -24.58 -31.25
C GLU A 386 -10.16 -23.77 -30.59
N PHE A 387 -10.47 -22.81 -29.72
CA PHE A 387 -9.45 -22.06 -28.96
C PHE A 387 -8.78 -22.88 -27.85
N LEU A 388 -9.50 -23.81 -27.22
CA LEU A 388 -8.99 -24.62 -26.10
C LEU A 388 -8.32 -25.92 -26.57
N GLN A 389 -8.53 -26.32 -27.82
CA GLN A 389 -7.94 -27.53 -28.43
C GLN A 389 -6.41 -27.65 -28.28
N PRO A 390 -5.57 -26.59 -28.40
CA PRO A 390 -4.12 -26.72 -28.20
C PRO A 390 -3.76 -27.17 -26.77
N THR A 391 -4.48 -26.68 -25.76
CA THR A 391 -4.30 -27.15 -24.37
C THR A 391 -4.75 -28.60 -24.22
N ILE A 392 -5.88 -28.98 -24.83
CA ILE A 392 -6.40 -30.35 -24.83
C ILE A 392 -5.41 -31.32 -25.50
N ASP A 393 -4.82 -30.94 -26.64
CA ASP A 393 -3.82 -31.74 -27.36
C ASP A 393 -2.52 -31.89 -26.55
N THR A 394 -2.07 -30.83 -25.87
CA THR A 394 -0.94 -30.89 -24.93
C THR A 394 -1.21 -31.82 -23.75
N LEU A 395 -2.40 -31.76 -23.13
CA LEU A 395 -2.79 -32.65 -22.03
C LEU A 395 -2.85 -34.12 -22.47
N ASN A 396 -3.46 -34.41 -23.63
CA ASN A 396 -3.47 -35.75 -24.22
C ASN A 396 -2.06 -36.26 -24.52
N SER A 397 -1.20 -35.42 -25.12
CA SER A 397 0.18 -35.76 -25.46
C SER A 397 1.06 -36.01 -24.23
N ALA A 398 0.75 -35.33 -23.12
CA ALA A 398 1.37 -35.51 -21.81
C ALA A 398 0.84 -36.74 -21.04
N GLY A 399 -0.22 -37.41 -21.50
CA GLY A 399 -0.86 -38.51 -20.78
C GLY A 399 -1.54 -38.08 -19.47
N LEU A 400 -2.03 -36.83 -19.41
CA LEU A 400 -2.75 -36.30 -18.24
C LEU A 400 -4.25 -36.59 -18.37
N GLU A 401 -4.86 -37.10 -17.30
CA GLU A 401 -6.32 -37.25 -17.21
C GLU A 401 -6.97 -35.90 -16.89
N PHE A 402 -7.98 -35.53 -17.68
CA PHE A 402 -8.70 -34.27 -17.51
C PHE A 402 -10.21 -34.44 -17.77
N GLN A 403 -11.00 -33.50 -17.23
CA GLN A 403 -12.42 -33.33 -17.55
C GLN A 403 -12.58 -32.05 -18.35
N TYR A 404 -13.31 -32.10 -19.46
CA TYR A 404 -13.62 -30.95 -20.30
C TYR A 404 -15.10 -30.91 -20.66
N ALA A 405 -15.69 -29.72 -20.63
CA ALA A 405 -17.05 -29.46 -21.13
C ALA A 405 -17.17 -28.02 -21.64
N SER A 406 -18.00 -27.82 -22.65
CA SER A 406 -18.44 -26.50 -23.11
C SER A 406 -19.95 -26.45 -23.31
N GLU A 407 -20.54 -25.29 -23.04
CA GLU A 407 -21.97 -25.01 -23.14
C GLU A 407 -22.21 -23.65 -23.81
N GLN A 408 -23.44 -23.41 -24.25
CA GLN A 408 -23.88 -22.13 -24.78
C GLN A 408 -25.32 -21.82 -24.35
N SER A 409 -25.56 -20.56 -23.98
CA SER A 409 -26.88 -20.02 -23.64
C SER A 409 -27.27 -18.87 -24.58
N PRO A 410 -28.58 -18.58 -24.76
CA PRO A 410 -29.08 -17.52 -25.64
C PRO A 410 -28.85 -16.10 -25.12
N THR A 411 -28.78 -15.88 -23.80
CA THR A 411 -28.51 -14.56 -23.18
C THR A 411 -27.28 -14.60 -22.28
N PHE A 412 -26.70 -13.43 -21.97
CA PHE A 412 -25.63 -13.33 -20.98
C PHE A 412 -26.08 -13.75 -19.57
N LEU A 413 -27.27 -13.34 -19.12
CA LEU A 413 -27.75 -13.60 -17.77
C LEU A 413 -27.97 -15.10 -17.52
N GLU A 414 -28.54 -15.84 -18.47
CA GLU A 414 -28.74 -17.29 -18.33
C GLU A 414 -27.40 -18.01 -18.10
N ARG A 415 -26.36 -17.62 -18.85
CA ARG A 415 -25.03 -18.20 -18.74
C ARG A 415 -24.34 -17.82 -17.43
N TYR A 416 -24.44 -16.55 -17.04
CA TYR A 416 -23.95 -16.04 -15.77
C TYR A 416 -24.61 -16.78 -14.60
N HIS A 417 -25.94 -16.96 -14.61
CA HIS A 417 -26.66 -17.72 -13.59
C HIS A 417 -26.24 -19.19 -13.49
N THR A 418 -26.02 -19.89 -14.60
CA THR A 418 -25.59 -21.29 -14.57
C THR A 418 -24.20 -21.43 -13.94
N ILE A 419 -23.24 -20.59 -14.36
CA ILE A 419 -21.88 -20.56 -13.80
C ILE A 419 -21.90 -20.20 -12.31
N THR A 420 -22.63 -19.14 -11.94
CA THR A 420 -22.65 -18.63 -10.56
C THR A 420 -23.38 -19.53 -9.58
N LYS A 421 -24.31 -20.39 -10.04
CA LYS A 421 -24.94 -21.46 -9.24
C LYS A 421 -24.07 -22.72 -9.11
N ALA A 422 -23.17 -22.96 -10.06
CA ALA A 422 -22.21 -24.06 -10.02
C ALA A 422 -20.92 -23.71 -9.24
N THR A 423 -20.77 -22.47 -8.77
CA THR A 423 -19.55 -21.94 -8.15
C THR A 423 -19.86 -21.44 -6.73
N SER A 424 -19.15 -21.98 -5.72
CA SER A 424 -19.19 -21.44 -4.35
C SER A 424 -18.29 -20.20 -4.27
N TRP A 425 -18.89 -19.02 -4.07
CA TRP A 425 -18.17 -17.74 -4.03
C TRP A 425 -17.56 -17.46 -2.67
N ASN A 426 -16.49 -18.19 -2.31
CA ASN A 426 -15.78 -17.96 -1.05
C ASN A 426 -15.12 -16.57 -1.02
N VAL A 427 -15.38 -15.79 0.02
CA VAL A 427 -14.80 -14.44 0.22
C VAL A 427 -14.11 -14.25 1.58
N SER A 428 -14.16 -15.26 2.46
CA SER A 428 -13.78 -15.11 3.88
C SER A 428 -12.54 -15.90 4.26
N ASP A 429 -12.26 -17.03 3.60
CA ASP A 429 -11.28 -18.04 4.06
C ASP A 429 -9.83 -17.81 3.60
N TYR A 430 -9.51 -16.69 2.96
CA TYR A 430 -8.19 -16.44 2.38
C TYR A 430 -7.58 -15.09 2.76
N ASN A 431 -6.30 -15.13 3.14
CA ASN A 431 -5.41 -13.98 3.10
C ASN A 431 -5.05 -13.71 1.63
N LEU A 432 -5.17 -12.45 1.19
CA LEU A 432 -5.14 -12.04 -0.21
C LEU A 432 -3.82 -11.37 -0.60
N GLY A 433 -3.25 -11.81 -1.72
CA GLY A 433 -2.18 -11.12 -2.46
C GLY A 433 -2.54 -10.99 -3.93
N GLY A 434 -1.75 -10.26 -4.73
CA GLY A 434 -2.01 -10.19 -6.17
C GLY A 434 -1.04 -9.35 -6.99
N ARG A 435 -0.99 -9.62 -8.31
CA ARG A 435 -0.09 -9.00 -9.30
C ARG A 435 -0.69 -9.04 -10.70
N LEU A 436 -0.42 -8.05 -11.55
CA LEU A 436 -0.76 -8.07 -12.97
C LEU A 436 0.43 -8.63 -13.77
N ILE A 437 0.18 -9.57 -14.68
CA ILE A 437 1.20 -10.15 -15.55
C ILE A 437 1.01 -9.62 -16.98
N SER A 438 2.00 -8.87 -17.48
CA SER A 438 1.96 -8.37 -18.86
C SER A 438 2.00 -9.50 -19.88
N ARG A 439 1.41 -9.27 -21.05
CA ARG A 439 1.48 -10.20 -22.19
C ARG A 439 2.92 -10.46 -22.64
N SER A 440 3.82 -9.49 -22.47
CA SER A 440 5.24 -9.68 -22.76
C SER A 440 5.87 -10.72 -21.83
N VAL A 441 5.63 -10.64 -20.52
CA VAL A 441 6.13 -11.62 -19.55
C VAL A 441 5.51 -12.99 -19.82
N ALA A 442 4.18 -13.07 -20.00
CA ALA A 442 3.48 -14.33 -20.24
C ALA A 442 3.98 -15.11 -21.48
N VAL A 443 4.36 -14.41 -22.56
CA VAL A 443 4.75 -15.02 -23.84
C VAL A 443 6.27 -15.16 -23.98
N ASN A 444 7.05 -14.18 -23.53
CA ASN A 444 8.50 -14.14 -23.72
C ASN A 444 9.30 -14.72 -22.54
N ASP A 445 8.72 -14.71 -21.34
CA ASP A 445 9.36 -15.17 -20.09
C ASP A 445 8.50 -16.25 -19.38
N THR A 446 7.81 -17.06 -20.18
CA THR A 446 6.85 -18.08 -19.73
C THR A 446 7.48 -19.05 -18.72
N ASP A 447 8.76 -19.40 -18.89
CA ASP A 447 9.40 -20.45 -18.11
C ASP A 447 9.65 -19.99 -16.66
N ASN A 448 10.24 -18.81 -16.46
CA ASN A 448 10.39 -18.20 -15.13
C ASN A 448 9.04 -17.90 -14.46
N LEU A 449 8.03 -17.50 -15.25
CA LEU A 449 6.66 -17.32 -14.77
C LEU A 449 6.03 -18.65 -14.30
N VAL A 450 6.28 -19.77 -15.00
CA VAL A 450 5.82 -21.11 -14.60
C VAL A 450 6.57 -21.62 -13.37
N GLU A 451 7.86 -21.29 -13.19
CA GLU A 451 8.57 -21.55 -11.93
C GLU A 451 7.96 -20.76 -10.75
N ALA A 452 7.63 -19.48 -10.94
CA ALA A 452 6.94 -18.68 -9.93
C ALA A 452 5.55 -19.24 -9.59
N ILE A 453 4.76 -19.61 -10.62
CA ILE A 453 3.47 -20.31 -10.44
C ILE A 453 3.67 -21.58 -9.61
N ARG A 454 4.62 -22.45 -9.98
CA ARG A 454 4.91 -23.72 -9.31
C ARG A 454 5.30 -23.54 -7.85
N HIS A 455 6.12 -22.54 -7.54
CA HIS A 455 6.48 -22.19 -6.16
C HIS A 455 5.23 -21.82 -5.35
N ILE A 456 4.41 -20.93 -5.89
CA ILE A 456 3.21 -20.41 -5.22
C ILE A 456 2.15 -21.50 -5.04
N SER A 457 1.81 -22.23 -6.09
CA SER A 457 0.77 -23.28 -6.06
C SER A 457 1.20 -24.56 -5.32
N SER A 458 2.42 -24.62 -4.80
CA SER A 458 2.83 -25.64 -3.82
C SER A 458 2.46 -25.27 -2.38
N GLN A 459 2.15 -23.99 -2.10
CA GLN A 459 1.91 -23.44 -0.76
C GLN A 459 0.52 -22.79 -0.59
N ALA A 460 -0.03 -22.21 -1.66
CA ALA A 460 -1.26 -21.42 -1.65
C ALA A 460 -2.12 -21.69 -2.89
N LEU A 461 -3.30 -21.08 -2.96
CA LEU A 461 -4.10 -20.99 -4.19
C LEU A 461 -3.61 -19.82 -5.03
N MET A 462 -3.43 -20.05 -6.33
CA MET A 462 -3.16 -18.99 -7.31
C MET A 462 -4.26 -19.00 -8.36
N SER A 463 -5.07 -17.94 -8.44
CA SER A 463 -5.99 -17.73 -9.55
C SER A 463 -5.43 -16.73 -10.55
N GLY A 464 -5.50 -17.09 -11.83
CA GLY A 464 -5.28 -16.17 -12.94
C GLY A 464 -6.60 -15.73 -13.55
N VAL A 465 -6.76 -14.44 -13.78
CA VAL A 465 -7.95 -13.79 -14.31
C VAL A 465 -7.59 -13.10 -15.62
N SER A 466 -7.83 -13.77 -16.74
CA SER A 466 -7.31 -13.40 -18.06
C SER A 466 -8.31 -12.59 -18.89
N TYR A 467 -7.81 -11.53 -19.54
CA TYR A 467 -8.58 -10.62 -20.37
C TYR A 467 -7.70 -9.84 -21.35
N ASN A 468 -8.30 -9.18 -22.35
CA ASN A 468 -7.63 -8.14 -23.14
C ASN A 468 -8.39 -6.81 -23.04
N VAL A 469 -7.82 -5.84 -22.34
CA VAL A 469 -8.36 -4.46 -22.30
C VAL A 469 -7.43 -3.43 -22.97
N ALA A 470 -6.44 -3.87 -23.77
CA ALA A 470 -5.51 -2.99 -24.49
C ALA A 470 -6.21 -2.07 -25.50
N HIS A 471 -7.33 -2.51 -26.07
CA HIS A 471 -8.16 -1.78 -27.03
C HIS A 471 -9.51 -1.31 -26.43
N SER A 472 -9.57 -1.16 -25.11
CA SER A 472 -10.77 -0.69 -24.39
C SER A 472 -11.13 0.76 -24.69
N VAL A 473 -12.36 1.15 -24.33
CA VAL A 473 -13.07 2.33 -24.86
C VAL A 473 -12.49 3.68 -24.39
N SER A 474 -11.58 3.72 -23.42
CA SER A 474 -10.93 4.95 -22.95
C SER A 474 -9.41 4.90 -23.17
N SER A 475 -8.80 6.04 -23.55
CA SER A 475 -7.34 6.19 -23.49
C SER A 475 -6.85 5.93 -22.06
N PRO A 476 -5.62 5.40 -21.85
CA PRO A 476 -5.04 5.28 -20.51
C PRO A 476 -5.10 6.60 -19.72
N SER A 477 -4.98 7.74 -20.42
CA SER A 477 -5.06 9.08 -19.84
C SER A 477 -6.47 9.53 -19.40
N ASP A 478 -7.54 8.88 -19.89
CA ASP A 478 -8.95 9.28 -19.67
C ASP A 478 -9.58 8.59 -18.44
N VAL A 479 -8.89 7.62 -17.85
CA VAL A 479 -9.26 6.87 -16.64
C VAL A 479 -8.15 6.96 -15.59
N ALA A 480 -8.48 6.78 -14.32
CA ALA A 480 -7.50 6.71 -13.24
C ALA A 480 -6.91 5.30 -13.04
N VAL A 481 -7.51 4.26 -13.64
CA VAL A 481 -6.98 2.88 -13.62
C VAL A 481 -5.49 2.88 -13.99
N ASN A 482 -4.68 2.10 -13.27
CA ASN A 482 -3.26 1.94 -13.56
C ASN A 482 -3.03 1.53 -15.04
N PRO A 483 -2.25 2.28 -15.83
CA PRO A 483 -2.03 2.00 -17.25
C PRO A 483 -1.59 0.57 -17.56
N TYR A 484 -0.90 -0.11 -16.64
CA TYR A 484 -0.44 -1.50 -16.79
C TYR A 484 -1.56 -2.51 -17.08
N PHE A 485 -2.81 -2.22 -16.71
CA PHE A 485 -3.98 -3.01 -17.12
C PHE A 485 -4.11 -3.18 -18.64
N ARG A 486 -3.57 -2.23 -19.44
CA ARG A 486 -3.58 -2.26 -20.90
C ARG A 486 -2.48 -3.16 -21.49
N GLU A 487 -1.47 -3.51 -20.68
CA GLU A 487 -0.39 -4.45 -21.04
C GLU A 487 -0.63 -5.86 -20.48
N ALA A 488 -1.46 -5.97 -19.44
CA ALA A 488 -1.84 -7.23 -18.80
C ALA A 488 -2.46 -8.24 -19.78
N LEU A 489 -2.03 -9.51 -19.69
CA LEU A 489 -2.77 -10.65 -20.23
C LEU A 489 -3.71 -11.24 -19.16
N PHE A 490 -3.28 -11.21 -17.89
CA PHE A 490 -4.08 -11.61 -16.75
C PHE A 490 -3.68 -10.87 -15.48
N GLY A 491 -4.65 -10.70 -14.58
CA GLY A 491 -4.39 -10.45 -13.16
C GLY A 491 -4.20 -11.76 -12.42
N VAL A 492 -3.47 -11.72 -11.31
CA VAL A 492 -3.27 -12.82 -10.37
C VAL A 492 -3.86 -12.43 -9.03
N ALA A 493 -4.71 -13.29 -8.48
CA ALA A 493 -5.13 -13.26 -7.08
C ALA A 493 -4.53 -14.48 -6.36
N LEU A 494 -3.88 -14.24 -5.22
CA LEU A 494 -3.27 -15.27 -4.37
C LEU A 494 -4.13 -15.44 -3.12
N GLY A 495 -4.52 -16.67 -2.80
CA GLY A 495 -5.28 -17.01 -1.60
C GLY A 495 -4.51 -17.98 -0.72
N ASN A 496 -4.02 -17.52 0.42
CA ASN A 496 -3.42 -18.40 1.43
C ASN A 496 -4.45 -18.65 2.55
N PRO A 497 -4.83 -19.91 2.87
CA PRO A 497 -5.90 -20.20 3.81
C PRO A 497 -5.75 -19.50 5.17
N ILE A 498 -6.88 -19.03 5.69
CA ILE A 498 -7.06 -18.56 7.06
C ILE A 498 -7.33 -19.76 7.96
N ASN A 499 -6.79 -19.72 9.19
CA ASN A 499 -7.15 -20.63 10.26
C ASN A 499 -7.96 -19.87 11.32
N TYR A 500 -9.24 -20.22 11.44
CA TYR A 500 -10.15 -19.57 12.39
C TYR A 500 -9.93 -19.99 13.85
N GLU A 501 -9.22 -21.10 14.10
CA GLU A 501 -8.88 -21.59 15.45
C GLU A 501 -7.47 -21.16 15.90
N ASP A 502 -6.57 -20.89 14.94
CA ASP A 502 -5.18 -20.45 15.17
C ASP A 502 -4.91 -19.09 14.48
N TRP A 503 -4.95 -18.03 15.29
CA TRP A 503 -4.72 -16.67 14.79
C TRP A 503 -3.26 -16.44 14.37
N ASP A 504 -2.27 -17.02 15.07
CA ASP A 504 -0.85 -16.86 14.72
C ASP A 504 -0.54 -17.54 13.37
N ALA A 505 -1.16 -18.69 13.09
CA ALA A 505 -1.11 -19.30 11.76
C ALA A 505 -1.76 -18.41 10.68
N THR A 506 -2.84 -17.71 11.00
CA THR A 506 -3.47 -16.71 10.11
C THR A 506 -2.56 -15.51 9.85
N LEU A 507 -1.84 -15.01 10.86
CA LEU A 507 -0.83 -13.96 10.69
C LEU A 507 0.32 -14.44 9.79
N ALA A 508 0.87 -15.63 10.07
CA ALA A 508 1.95 -16.24 9.30
C ALA A 508 1.55 -16.57 7.85
N ALA A 509 0.26 -16.83 7.59
CA ALA A 509 -0.26 -17.00 6.24
C ALA A 509 -0.25 -15.68 5.44
N GLN A 510 -0.58 -14.55 6.07
CA GLN A 510 -0.42 -13.22 5.46
C GLN A 510 1.06 -12.82 5.33
N ASP A 511 1.92 -13.15 6.30
CA ASP A 511 3.37 -12.91 6.18
C ASP A 511 3.97 -13.65 4.98
N ARG A 512 3.52 -14.88 4.70
CA ARG A 512 3.93 -15.65 3.52
C ARG A 512 3.46 -15.01 2.20
N ILE A 513 2.22 -14.49 2.15
CA ILE A 513 1.74 -13.69 1.01
C ILE A 513 2.66 -12.48 0.77
N THR A 514 2.95 -11.74 1.84
CA THR A 514 3.69 -10.45 1.82
C THR A 514 5.16 -10.65 1.43
N ASN A 515 5.83 -11.64 2.02
CA ASN A 515 7.30 -11.75 2.03
C ASN A 515 7.86 -12.87 1.13
N ASP A 516 7.02 -13.75 0.58
CA ASP A 516 7.44 -14.88 -0.29
C ASP A 516 6.65 -14.90 -1.60
N LEU A 517 5.32 -15.04 -1.52
CA LEU A 517 4.48 -15.39 -2.67
C LEU A 517 4.23 -14.22 -3.63
N VAL A 518 4.02 -12.99 -3.14
CA VAL A 518 3.96 -11.80 -3.99
C VAL A 518 5.35 -11.47 -4.57
N PRO A 519 6.46 -11.42 -3.79
CA PRO A 519 7.82 -11.22 -4.30
C PRO A 519 8.23 -12.19 -5.41
N ALA A 520 7.78 -13.45 -5.39
CA ALA A 520 8.02 -14.41 -6.46
C ALA A 520 7.43 -13.93 -7.82
N LEU A 521 6.28 -13.26 -7.81
CA LEU A 521 5.69 -12.61 -9.00
C LEU A 521 6.35 -11.27 -9.31
N GLU A 522 6.78 -10.49 -8.31
CA GLU A 522 7.50 -9.23 -8.54
C GLU A 522 8.85 -9.47 -9.24
N LYS A 523 9.54 -10.57 -8.94
CA LYS A 523 10.80 -10.97 -9.60
C LYS A 523 10.68 -11.12 -11.12
N VAL A 524 9.55 -11.62 -11.62
CA VAL A 524 9.23 -11.71 -13.07
C VAL A 524 8.42 -10.51 -13.59
N THR A 525 8.01 -9.59 -12.71
CA THR A 525 7.32 -8.34 -13.07
C THR A 525 7.91 -7.13 -12.32
N PRO A 526 9.20 -6.78 -12.50
CA PRO A 526 9.86 -5.75 -11.69
C PRO A 526 9.25 -4.35 -11.88
N ASN A 527 8.75 -4.04 -13.08
CA ASN A 527 7.98 -2.83 -13.38
C ASN A 527 6.45 -3.08 -13.38
N GLY A 528 6.01 -4.11 -12.66
CA GLY A 528 4.62 -4.55 -12.60
C GLY A 528 3.72 -3.69 -11.73
N ALA A 529 2.43 -4.02 -11.76
CA ALA A 529 1.37 -3.39 -10.97
C ALA A 529 0.49 -4.46 -10.33
N SER A 530 -0.41 -4.07 -9.43
CA SER A 530 -1.43 -4.96 -8.83
C SER A 530 -2.80 -4.28 -8.85
N TYR A 531 -3.87 -5.08 -8.92
CA TYR A 531 -5.23 -4.55 -8.90
C TYR A 531 -5.63 -4.14 -7.48
N LEU A 532 -5.89 -2.85 -7.24
CA LEU A 532 -6.13 -2.25 -5.91
C LEU A 532 -7.33 -2.79 -5.08
N SER A 533 -8.08 -3.74 -5.63
CA SER A 533 -9.16 -4.46 -4.96
C SER A 533 -8.82 -5.93 -4.66
N GLU A 534 -7.79 -6.48 -5.32
CA GLU A 534 -7.35 -7.89 -5.26
C GLU A 534 -5.80 -7.88 -5.25
N ALA A 535 -5.25 -7.31 -4.18
CA ALA A 535 -3.82 -7.15 -3.98
C ALA A 535 -3.49 -7.29 -2.49
N ASP A 536 -2.21 -7.47 -2.19
CA ASP A 536 -1.75 -7.51 -0.81
C ASP A 536 -2.01 -6.15 -0.12
N PHE A 537 -2.76 -6.17 0.98
CA PHE A 537 -2.97 -4.98 1.79
C PHE A 537 -1.68 -4.47 2.45
N ARG A 538 -0.63 -5.31 2.50
CA ARG A 538 0.70 -4.99 3.02
C ARG A 538 1.72 -4.51 1.98
N GLN A 539 1.34 -4.34 0.71
CA GLN A 539 2.23 -3.88 -0.37
C GLN A 539 2.93 -2.55 -0.02
N ALA A 540 4.22 -2.58 0.34
CA ALA A 540 4.94 -1.42 0.88
C ALA A 540 5.04 -0.23 -0.09
N ASN A 541 5.06 -0.49 -1.40
CA ASN A 541 5.13 0.51 -2.48
C ASN A 541 3.76 0.71 -3.20
N PHE A 542 2.63 0.49 -2.51
CA PHE A 542 1.29 0.50 -3.10
C PHE A 542 0.98 1.75 -3.95
N GLN A 543 1.58 2.92 -3.66
CA GLN A 543 1.39 4.14 -4.45
C GLN A 543 1.78 3.91 -5.92
N GLN A 544 2.95 3.30 -6.15
CA GLN A 544 3.42 2.93 -7.48
C GLN A 544 2.71 1.67 -7.98
N THR A 545 2.59 0.63 -7.15
CA THR A 545 2.07 -0.67 -7.59
C THR A 545 0.58 -0.63 -7.93
N PHE A 546 -0.24 0.17 -7.25
CA PHE A 546 -1.68 0.23 -7.47
C PHE A 546 -2.10 1.36 -8.42
N TYR A 547 -1.33 2.45 -8.50
CA TYR A 547 -1.72 3.65 -9.28
C TYR A 547 -0.66 4.12 -10.29
N GLY A 548 0.62 3.78 -10.09
CA GLY A 548 1.71 4.23 -10.95
C GLY A 548 1.80 5.75 -11.08
N GLU A 549 2.08 6.23 -12.29
CA GLU A 549 2.16 7.66 -12.61
C GLU A 549 0.87 8.46 -12.30
N HIS A 550 -0.28 7.80 -12.14
CA HIS A 550 -1.53 8.45 -11.77
C HIS A 550 -1.57 8.92 -10.31
N TYR A 551 -0.71 8.39 -9.41
CA TYR A 551 -0.80 8.66 -7.96
C TYR A 551 -0.73 10.15 -7.62
N ALA A 552 0.20 10.91 -8.21
CA ALA A 552 0.38 12.33 -7.92
C ALA A 552 -0.86 13.16 -8.34
N LYS A 553 -1.46 12.83 -9.48
CA LYS A 553 -2.70 13.46 -9.98
C LYS A 553 -3.89 13.12 -9.08
N LEU A 554 -4.00 11.86 -8.64
CA LEU A 554 -5.03 11.42 -7.68
C LEU A 554 -4.88 12.14 -6.34
N LEU A 555 -3.67 12.24 -5.78
CA LEU A 555 -3.41 12.94 -4.53
C LEU A 555 -3.73 14.45 -4.61
N ALA A 556 -3.49 15.09 -5.76
CA ALA A 556 -3.92 16.47 -6.00
C ALA A 556 -5.45 16.62 -6.02
N ILE A 557 -6.17 15.68 -6.64
CA ILE A 557 -7.64 15.66 -6.69
C ILE A 557 -8.24 15.37 -5.30
N LYS A 558 -7.64 14.44 -4.53
CA LYS A 558 -7.95 14.22 -3.12
C LYS A 558 -7.81 15.50 -2.30
N ARG A 559 -6.68 16.19 -2.41
CA ARG A 559 -6.42 17.47 -1.71
C ARG A 559 -7.41 18.59 -2.12
N LYS A 560 -8.01 18.53 -3.32
CA LYS A 560 -9.05 19.45 -3.78
C LYS A 560 -10.43 19.16 -3.19
N TYR A 561 -10.91 17.91 -3.25
CA TYR A 561 -12.29 17.56 -2.87
C TYR A 561 -12.45 17.14 -1.39
N ASP A 562 -11.37 16.74 -0.73
CA ASP A 562 -11.30 16.50 0.71
C ASP A 562 -9.96 16.98 1.31
N PRO A 563 -9.77 18.32 1.46
CA PRO A 563 -8.59 18.90 2.11
C PRO A 563 -8.52 18.61 3.63
N ALA A 564 -9.60 18.10 4.23
CA ALA A 564 -9.72 17.86 5.66
C ALA A 564 -9.44 16.39 6.06
N GLY A 565 -9.34 15.46 5.10
CA GLY A 565 -9.13 14.03 5.37
C GLY A 565 -10.34 13.36 6.02
N VAL A 566 -11.55 13.80 5.67
CA VAL A 566 -12.83 13.27 6.15
C VAL A 566 -13.04 11.83 5.69
N PHE A 567 -12.66 11.53 4.45
CA PHE A 567 -12.69 10.20 3.87
C PHE A 567 -11.30 9.56 3.96
N TYR A 568 -11.21 8.36 4.53
CA TYR A 568 -9.97 7.60 4.63
C TYR A 568 -10.25 6.12 4.33
N ALA A 569 -9.33 5.51 3.60
CA ALA A 569 -9.34 4.11 3.22
C ALA A 569 -7.88 3.63 3.17
N ARG A 570 -7.60 2.40 3.64
CA ARG A 570 -6.27 1.78 3.55
C ARG A 570 -5.82 1.71 2.07
N THR A 571 -4.53 1.87 1.81
CA THR A 571 -3.91 1.92 0.45
C THR A 571 -4.54 2.89 -0.59
N ALA A 572 -5.40 3.83 -0.19
CA ALA A 572 -6.03 4.80 -1.10
C ALA A 572 -5.19 6.10 -1.21
N PRO A 573 -5.30 6.89 -2.29
CA PRO A 573 -4.63 8.19 -2.39
C PRO A 573 -5.05 9.12 -1.24
N TYR A 574 -4.12 9.39 -0.34
CA TYR A 574 -4.35 10.10 0.92
C TYR A 574 -3.08 10.84 1.40
N ASP A 575 -3.26 11.84 2.26
CA ASP A 575 -2.18 12.61 2.87
C ASP A 575 -1.68 11.90 4.14
N TYR A 576 -0.97 10.78 3.95
CA TYR A 576 -0.54 9.86 5.02
C TYR A 576 0.28 10.54 6.13
N SER A 577 0.94 11.66 5.83
CA SER A 577 1.60 12.54 6.81
C SER A 577 0.75 12.87 8.04
N ARG A 578 -0.59 12.90 7.88
CA ARG A 578 -1.55 13.25 8.93
C ARG A 578 -1.75 12.16 9.98
N LEU A 579 -1.47 10.90 9.66
CA LEU A 579 -1.70 9.77 10.55
C LEU A 579 -0.62 9.67 11.65
N TYR A 580 0.56 10.27 11.42
CA TYR A 580 1.76 10.05 12.24
C TYR A 580 2.14 11.23 13.16
N ARG A 581 1.27 12.26 13.28
CA ARG A 581 1.59 13.52 13.98
C ARG A 581 1.98 13.43 15.46
N ASN A 582 1.69 12.32 16.13
CA ASN A 582 2.04 12.10 17.54
C ASN A 582 3.15 11.06 17.77
N TYR A 583 3.69 10.41 16.71
CA TYR A 583 4.83 9.52 16.88
C TYR A 583 6.15 10.31 16.92
N THR A 584 6.84 10.29 18.06
CA THR A 584 8.20 10.85 18.20
C THR A 584 9.27 10.03 17.47
N THR A 585 8.88 8.88 16.91
CA THR A 585 9.66 7.98 16.06
C THR A 585 9.01 7.85 14.67
N PRO A 586 9.63 8.35 13.59
CA PRO A 586 9.22 7.99 12.25
C PRO A 586 9.49 6.48 12.06
N LEU A 587 8.43 5.68 11.88
CA LEU A 587 8.60 4.32 11.38
C LEU A 587 8.96 4.41 9.89
N PRO A 588 10.03 3.73 9.43
CA PRO A 588 10.42 3.71 8.03
C PRO A 588 9.37 3.00 7.15
N ALA A 589 9.38 3.25 5.84
CA ALA A 589 8.31 2.86 4.92
C ALA A 589 7.93 1.36 4.97
N HIS A 590 8.88 0.45 5.16
CA HIS A 590 8.64 -0.99 5.29
C HIS A 590 7.92 -1.35 6.61
N ALA A 591 8.13 -0.59 7.69
CA ALA A 591 7.52 -0.82 9.00
C ALA A 591 6.12 -0.19 9.12
N LEU A 592 5.69 0.64 8.16
CA LEU A 592 4.35 1.24 8.13
C LEU A 592 3.22 0.20 7.93
N VAL A 593 3.55 -1.06 7.65
CA VAL A 593 2.61 -2.03 7.10
C VAL A 593 2.63 -3.41 7.77
N ALA A 594 3.74 -3.83 8.37
CA ALA A 594 3.83 -5.10 9.09
C ALA A 594 2.91 -5.14 10.34
N ASP A 595 2.90 -4.05 11.11
CA ASP A 595 2.25 -3.94 12.44
C ASP A 595 0.70 -3.79 12.38
N LEU A 596 0.10 -3.95 11.20
CA LEU A 596 -1.31 -3.62 10.92
C LEU A 596 -2.35 -4.72 11.21
N LEU A 597 -1.93 -5.80 11.89
CA LEU A 597 -2.78 -6.80 12.55
C LEU A 597 -2.54 -6.88 14.08
N SER A 598 -1.55 -6.13 14.58
CA SER A 598 -1.18 -6.00 15.99
C SER A 598 -1.51 -4.61 16.56
N THR A 599 -1.69 -3.60 15.70
CA THR A 599 -2.13 -2.25 16.09
C THR A 599 -3.51 -1.92 15.49
N PRO A 600 -4.43 -1.32 16.28
CA PRO A 600 -5.75 -0.89 15.78
C PRO A 600 -5.59 0.36 14.90
N ASP A 601 -5.41 0.09 13.60
CA ASP A 601 -5.71 0.95 12.44
C ASP A 601 -5.36 2.45 12.58
N LEU A 602 -4.12 2.79 12.22
CA LEU A 602 -3.43 4.08 12.43
C LEU A 602 -4.20 5.35 12.00
N GLY A 603 -5.07 5.82 12.89
CA GLY A 603 -5.68 7.16 12.89
C GLY A 603 -6.17 7.57 14.28
N LEU A 604 -5.74 6.82 15.30
CA LEU A 604 -6.28 6.73 16.65
C LEU A 604 -5.11 6.88 17.63
N CYS A 605 -5.31 7.62 18.71
CA CYS A 605 -4.33 7.70 19.79
C CYS A 605 -4.61 6.56 20.79
N PRO A 606 -3.60 5.86 21.34
CA PRO A 606 -3.82 4.86 22.40
C PRO A 606 -4.34 5.53 23.69
N ARG A 607 -5.18 4.83 24.46
CA ARG A 607 -5.64 5.27 25.80
C ARG A 607 -4.52 5.13 26.84
N GLU A 608 -4.64 5.85 27.95
CA GLU A 608 -3.66 5.81 29.06
C GLU A 608 -3.95 4.72 30.11
N ASP A 609 -5.14 4.10 30.08
CA ASP A 609 -5.72 3.38 31.23
C ASP A 609 -5.32 1.89 31.38
N GLU A 610 -4.68 1.28 30.38
CA GLU A 610 -4.29 -0.14 30.43
C GLU A 610 -2.98 -0.36 31.21
N LYS A 611 -3.04 -0.17 32.53
CA LYS A 611 -1.98 -0.55 33.49
C LYS A 611 -2.55 -1.35 34.65
N ALA A 612 -2.46 -2.67 34.54
CA ALA A 612 -2.65 -3.56 35.68
C ALA A 612 -1.51 -3.38 36.69
N GLU A 613 -1.84 -3.06 37.95
CA GLU A 613 -0.85 -3.01 39.04
C GLU A 613 -0.56 -4.42 39.59
N PRO A 614 0.72 -4.82 39.76
CA PRO A 614 1.07 -6.00 40.54
C PRO A 614 0.93 -5.70 42.04
N GLY A 615 0.16 -6.54 42.74
CA GLY A 615 -0.36 -6.22 44.08
C GLY A 615 0.66 -6.25 45.25
N SER A 616 0.22 -5.66 46.37
CA SER A 616 0.86 -5.71 47.69
C SER A 616 -0.07 -6.33 48.74
N GLU A 617 0.47 -7.11 49.67
CA GLU A 617 -0.31 -7.73 50.76
C GLU A 617 -0.77 -6.72 51.84
N PRO A 618 -1.81 -7.05 52.65
CA PRO A 618 -2.73 -6.05 53.20
C PRO A 618 -2.54 -5.70 54.69
N GLU A 619 -3.05 -4.53 55.08
CA GLU A 619 -3.50 -4.20 56.46
C GLU A 619 -4.73 -3.23 56.40
N PRO A 620 -5.46 -2.98 57.51
CA PRO A 620 -6.92 -3.20 57.51
C PRO A 620 -7.85 -2.03 57.17
N GLU A 621 -9.13 -2.38 57.00
CA GLU A 621 -10.28 -1.56 56.61
C GLU A 621 -10.60 -0.34 57.50
N PRO A 622 -11.10 0.74 56.89
CA PRO A 622 -12.14 1.60 57.44
C PRO A 622 -13.49 1.43 56.71
N GLU A 623 -14.61 1.56 57.44
CA GLU A 623 -15.98 1.39 56.92
C GLU A 623 -16.41 2.46 55.88
N PRO A 624 -17.43 2.19 55.04
CA PRO A 624 -17.59 2.83 53.73
C PRO A 624 -18.32 4.19 53.72
N ALA A 625 -17.99 5.02 52.73
CA ALA A 625 -18.68 6.26 52.41
C ALA A 625 -19.11 6.32 50.93
N SER A 626 -20.42 6.20 50.69
CA SER A 626 -21.17 6.55 49.45
C SER A 626 -20.50 6.28 48.09
N ALA A 627 -20.92 5.20 47.42
CA ALA A 627 -20.63 4.98 46.00
C ALA A 627 -21.34 6.00 45.06
N SER A 628 -20.71 6.30 43.94
CA SER A 628 -21.31 6.94 42.76
C SER A 628 -21.50 5.90 41.65
N GLU A 629 -22.65 5.90 40.99
CA GLU A 629 -23.09 4.84 40.07
C GLU A 629 -22.30 4.81 38.73
N PRO A 630 -22.05 3.62 38.14
CA PRO A 630 -21.63 3.49 36.74
C PRO A 630 -22.73 3.91 35.74
N LEU A 631 -22.33 4.09 34.48
CA LEU A 631 -23.23 4.52 33.40
C LEU A 631 -24.27 3.43 33.03
N PRO A 632 -25.55 3.79 32.78
CA PRO A 632 -26.60 2.82 32.50
C PRO A 632 -26.58 2.34 31.02
N VAL A 633 -26.74 1.02 30.84
CA VAL A 633 -27.03 0.40 29.55
C VAL A 633 -28.44 0.82 29.08
N PRO A 634 -28.64 1.25 27.82
CA PRO A 634 -29.96 1.60 27.31
C PRO A 634 -30.86 0.35 27.15
N PRO A 635 -32.14 0.41 27.53
CA PRO A 635 -33.03 -0.76 27.47
C PRO A 635 -33.41 -1.12 26.03
N MET A 636 -33.20 -2.38 25.65
CA MET A 636 -33.67 -2.93 24.37
C MET A 636 -35.20 -2.97 24.31
N THR A 637 -35.80 -2.24 23.37
CA THR A 637 -37.21 -2.41 22.98
C THR A 637 -37.32 -3.51 21.94
N ALA A 638 -37.71 -4.72 22.36
CA ALA A 638 -37.85 -5.87 21.47
C ALA A 638 -39.14 -5.80 20.63
N ASP A 639 -39.05 -5.35 19.37
CA ASP A 639 -40.04 -5.64 18.33
C ASP A 639 -39.48 -5.52 16.89
N GLN A 640 -38.70 -6.51 16.45
CA GLN A 640 -38.55 -6.87 15.04
C GLN A 640 -38.45 -8.40 14.92
N THR A 641 -39.50 -9.05 14.41
CA THR A 641 -39.52 -10.50 14.16
C THR A 641 -39.02 -10.81 12.75
N ILE A 642 -37.96 -11.60 12.64
CA ILE A 642 -37.44 -12.08 11.35
C ILE A 642 -38.36 -13.18 10.82
N ALA A 643 -38.99 -12.94 9.66
CA ALA A 643 -39.89 -13.89 9.01
C ALA A 643 -39.10 -14.90 8.15
N ALA A 644 -38.79 -16.06 8.73
CA ALA A 644 -38.17 -17.17 8.00
C ALA A 644 -39.13 -17.78 6.96
N ALA A 645 -38.66 -18.00 5.73
CA ALA A 645 -39.47 -18.52 4.62
C ALA A 645 -38.77 -19.70 3.90
N ASN A 646 -38.95 -20.91 4.43
CA ASN A 646 -38.60 -22.15 3.74
C ASN A 646 -39.65 -22.52 2.67
N PRO A 647 -39.20 -23.18 1.58
CA PRO A 647 -39.93 -24.35 1.09
C PRO A 647 -39.01 -25.55 0.86
N THR A 648 -39.30 -26.67 1.53
CA THR A 648 -38.58 -27.94 1.38
C THR A 648 -39.20 -28.83 0.30
N MET A 649 -38.37 -29.53 -0.47
CA MET A 649 -38.77 -30.75 -1.18
C MET A 649 -37.59 -31.74 -1.25
N SER A 650 -37.76 -32.90 -0.60
CA SER A 650 -36.94 -34.11 -0.79
C SER A 650 -37.60 -35.04 -1.81
N PRO A 651 -36.91 -36.09 -2.31
CA PRO A 651 -37.19 -37.39 -1.70
C PRO A 651 -36.00 -38.37 -1.54
N SER A 652 -36.04 -39.07 -0.41
CA SER A 652 -35.45 -40.36 -0.02
C SER A 652 -34.82 -41.30 -1.08
N ASN A 653 -33.66 -41.87 -0.73
CA ASN A 653 -33.33 -43.33 -0.64
C ASN A 653 -31.84 -43.50 -0.23
N GLY A 654 -31.36 -44.59 0.40
CA GLY A 654 -32.02 -45.74 1.04
C GLY A 654 -31.12 -47.00 1.11
N ASN A 655 -30.77 -47.45 2.33
CA ASN A 655 -29.90 -48.62 2.66
C ASN A 655 -28.39 -48.52 2.26
N GLY A 656 -27.44 -49.20 2.94
CA GLY A 656 -27.52 -49.96 4.20
C GLY A 656 -26.34 -50.95 4.42
N THR A 657 -26.12 -51.38 5.67
CA THR A 657 -25.15 -52.43 6.15
C THR A 657 -23.64 -52.21 5.93
N ALA A 658 -22.69 -52.84 6.66
CA ALA A 658 -22.48 -53.14 8.09
C ALA A 658 -21.37 -54.22 8.26
N GLY A 659 -20.32 -53.93 9.05
CA GLY A 659 -19.38 -54.92 9.65
C GLY A 659 -18.25 -55.48 8.75
N HIS A 660 -17.24 -56.19 9.29
CA HIS A 660 -16.75 -56.27 10.69
C HIS A 660 -15.32 -56.89 10.76
N ASP A 661 -14.76 -56.99 11.98
CA ASP A 661 -13.52 -57.70 12.41
C ASP A 661 -12.17 -57.17 11.85
N GLN A 662 -11.06 -56.94 12.57
CA GLN A 662 -10.44 -57.33 13.86
C GLN A 662 -9.15 -58.17 13.67
N HIS A 663 -8.06 -57.71 14.33
CA HIS A 663 -6.83 -58.37 14.82
C HIS A 663 -6.36 -59.73 14.20
N GLN A 664 -5.05 -59.96 14.00
CA GLN A 664 -4.00 -59.87 15.05
C GLN A 664 -2.56 -59.76 14.47
N GLN A 665 -1.53 -59.71 15.32
CA GLN A 665 -0.12 -59.42 14.94
C GLN A 665 0.87 -60.59 15.17
N ARG A 666 2.04 -60.44 14.52
CA ARG A 666 3.42 -60.62 15.05
C ARG A 666 4.19 -61.95 14.88
N HIS A 667 5.51 -61.74 14.93
CA HIS A 667 6.66 -62.65 14.91
C HIS A 667 7.09 -63.18 13.53
N GLN A 668 8.40 -63.25 13.22
CA GLN A 668 9.59 -63.14 14.08
C GLN A 668 10.76 -62.35 13.43
N HIS A 669 11.62 -61.73 14.26
CA HIS A 669 12.84 -61.03 13.81
C HIS A 669 14.03 -61.99 13.62
N GLN A 670 15.00 -61.62 12.76
CA GLN A 670 16.41 -61.50 13.16
C GLN A 670 17.29 -60.83 12.08
N HIS A 671 17.77 -59.61 12.36
CA HIS A 671 19.20 -59.22 12.42
C HIS A 671 19.31 -57.68 12.54
N GLN A 672 20.31 -57.19 13.28
CA GLN A 672 20.50 -55.77 13.61
C GLN A 672 21.89 -55.28 13.18
N GLU A 673 21.92 -54.06 12.60
CA GLU A 673 22.87 -52.97 12.86
C GLU A 673 24.38 -53.14 12.55
N PRO A 674 25.17 -52.04 12.50
CA PRO A 674 24.81 -50.62 12.71
C PRO A 674 25.05 -49.69 11.51
N LEU A 675 24.14 -48.74 11.30
CA LEU A 675 24.33 -47.59 10.39
C LEU A 675 24.66 -46.27 11.13
N ALA A 676 24.64 -46.30 12.47
CA ALA A 676 24.76 -45.13 13.34
C ALA A 676 26.10 -44.37 13.28
N GLN A 677 27.14 -44.93 12.64
CA GLN A 677 28.45 -44.28 12.54
C GLN A 677 28.64 -43.38 11.30
N GLN A 678 27.76 -43.46 10.29
CA GLN A 678 27.88 -42.58 9.10
C GLN A 678 27.23 -41.20 9.28
N GLN A 679 26.14 -41.09 10.06
CA GLN A 679 25.44 -39.81 10.25
C GLN A 679 26.23 -38.81 11.11
N GLN A 680 27.02 -39.27 12.09
CA GLN A 680 27.83 -38.39 12.95
C GLN A 680 29.05 -37.76 12.24
N GLN A 681 29.48 -38.28 11.08
CA GLN A 681 30.57 -37.69 10.29
C GLN A 681 30.09 -36.65 9.25
N GLN A 682 28.78 -36.56 8.96
CA GLN A 682 28.25 -35.49 8.11
C GLN A 682 27.86 -34.24 8.93
N GLN A 683 27.30 -34.44 10.13
CA GLN A 683 26.92 -33.31 11.02
C GLN A 683 28.12 -32.48 11.52
N SER A 684 29.34 -33.01 11.45
CA SER A 684 30.58 -32.31 11.84
C SER A 684 31.24 -31.50 10.70
N GLN A 685 30.65 -31.44 9.50
CA GLN A 685 31.11 -30.59 8.39
C GLN A 685 30.14 -29.44 8.02
N GLN A 686 28.97 -29.35 8.66
CA GLN A 686 28.00 -28.26 8.45
C GLN A 686 28.11 -27.11 9.48
N GLN A 687 29.18 -27.06 10.29
CA GLN A 687 29.33 -26.08 11.38
C GLN A 687 30.49 -25.07 11.17
N SER A 688 30.91 -24.82 9.92
CA SER A 688 32.01 -23.88 9.64
C SER A 688 31.97 -23.16 8.28
N ASN A 689 30.79 -22.91 7.70
CA ASN A 689 30.61 -22.06 6.51
C ASN A 689 29.13 -21.66 6.36
N GLY A 690 28.86 -20.36 6.13
CA GLY A 690 27.54 -19.89 5.71
C GLY A 690 26.81 -18.96 6.69
N ASP A 691 27.44 -17.85 7.10
CA ASP A 691 26.67 -16.69 7.57
C ASP A 691 25.87 -16.14 6.37
N HIS A 692 24.56 -16.37 6.36
CA HIS A 692 23.62 -15.77 5.39
C HIS A 692 22.94 -14.56 6.05
N PRO A 693 23.23 -13.32 5.61
CA PRO A 693 22.43 -12.16 6.01
C PRO A 693 21.16 -12.09 5.15
N ASP A 694 19.99 -12.06 5.79
CA ASP A 694 18.73 -11.44 5.32
C ASP A 694 17.58 -11.72 6.33
N ASP A 695 17.77 -11.36 7.61
CA ASP A 695 16.71 -11.37 8.65
C ASP A 695 16.28 -9.93 8.97
N TRP A 696 15.36 -9.37 8.17
CA TRP A 696 15.05 -7.94 8.18
C TRP A 696 13.93 -7.56 9.17
N THR A 697 14.19 -7.73 10.47
CA THR A 697 13.30 -7.17 11.52
C THR A 697 13.65 -5.69 11.82
N PRO A 698 12.69 -4.85 12.28
CA PRO A 698 12.99 -3.45 12.65
C PRO A 698 14.05 -3.29 13.75
N ARG A 699 14.21 -4.29 14.63
CA ARG A 699 15.27 -4.31 15.65
C ARG A 699 16.64 -4.64 15.07
N ASN A 700 16.69 -5.49 14.05
CA ASN A 700 17.93 -5.78 13.33
C ASN A 700 18.36 -4.54 12.53
N MET A 701 17.45 -3.85 11.85
CA MET A 701 17.77 -2.65 11.08
C MET A 701 18.35 -1.48 11.90
N GLU A 702 17.88 -1.24 13.14
CA GLU A 702 18.55 -0.26 14.01
C GLU A 702 19.93 -0.75 14.45
N ALA A 703 20.09 -2.05 14.75
CA ALA A 703 21.38 -2.63 15.11
C ALA A 703 22.40 -2.55 13.96
N ASP A 704 21.99 -2.85 12.73
CA ASP A 704 22.82 -2.82 11.53
C ASP A 704 23.25 -1.40 11.17
N MET A 705 22.31 -0.45 11.11
CA MET A 705 22.63 0.95 10.83
C MET A 705 23.49 1.57 11.95
N ARG A 706 23.29 1.17 13.21
CA ARG A 706 24.21 1.53 14.31
C ARG A 706 25.59 0.90 14.12
N ALA A 707 25.69 -0.39 13.80
CA ALA A 707 26.94 -1.09 13.59
C ALA A 707 27.75 -0.47 12.43
N LEU A 708 27.08 -0.17 11.32
CA LEU A 708 27.64 0.58 10.19
C LEU A 708 28.16 1.96 10.62
N CYS A 709 27.33 2.78 11.29
CA CYS A 709 27.73 4.11 11.75
C CYS A 709 28.89 4.05 12.76
N HIS A 710 28.92 3.07 13.66
CA HIS A 710 30.04 2.84 14.58
C HIS A 710 31.31 2.36 13.85
N GLY A 711 31.18 1.51 12.84
CA GLY A 711 32.30 1.05 12.00
C GLY A 711 32.91 2.19 11.18
N LEU A 712 32.07 3.00 10.51
CA LEU A 712 32.49 4.19 9.76
C LEU A 712 33.10 5.25 10.68
N LYS A 713 32.49 5.51 11.85
CA LYS A 713 33.07 6.38 12.89
C LYS A 713 34.45 5.87 13.33
N THR A 714 34.61 4.57 13.55
CA THR A 714 35.89 3.96 13.94
C THR A 714 36.94 4.11 12.82
N LYS A 715 36.59 3.86 11.55
CA LYS A 715 37.49 4.12 10.40
C LYS A 715 37.93 5.59 10.36
N VAL A 716 36.98 6.53 10.45
CA VAL A 716 37.25 7.98 10.39
C VAL A 716 38.08 8.46 11.58
N ASP A 717 37.76 8.03 12.80
CA ASP A 717 38.48 8.48 14.00
C ASP A 717 39.89 7.85 14.09
N ASN A 718 40.08 6.60 13.62
CA ASN A 718 41.41 6.00 13.45
C ASN A 718 42.23 6.76 12.40
N PHE A 719 41.63 7.12 11.26
CA PHE A 719 42.27 7.96 10.24
C PHE A 719 42.67 9.35 10.78
N LEU A 720 41.87 9.94 11.67
CA LEU A 720 42.16 11.20 12.36
C LEU A 720 43.22 11.10 13.48
N ALA A 721 43.53 9.89 13.94
CA ALA A 721 44.51 9.60 14.99
C ALA A 721 45.83 9.01 14.44
N ALA A 722 45.84 8.55 13.19
CA ALA A 722 47.03 8.06 12.51
C ALA A 722 48.10 9.16 12.39
N ASP A 723 49.37 8.78 12.56
CA ASP A 723 50.49 9.69 12.35
C ASP A 723 50.73 9.87 10.85
N THR A 724 50.49 11.09 10.37
CA THR A 724 50.76 11.51 8.99
C THR A 724 51.86 12.58 8.95
N ALA A 725 52.86 12.47 9.82
CA ALA A 725 53.99 13.40 9.93
C ALA A 725 54.67 13.67 8.56
N ASP A 726 54.77 12.65 7.71
CA ASP A 726 55.50 12.70 6.43
C ASP A 726 54.60 12.82 5.18
N ASP A 727 53.27 12.90 5.33
CA ASP A 727 52.34 13.09 4.19
C ASP A 727 51.48 14.35 4.39
N ASP A 728 51.82 15.42 3.67
CA ASP A 728 51.11 16.70 3.72
C ASP A 728 49.68 16.66 3.16
N VAL A 729 49.34 15.71 2.28
CA VAL A 729 47.98 15.55 1.76
C VAL A 729 47.11 14.91 2.81
N LEU A 730 47.54 13.81 3.43
CA LEU A 730 46.79 13.18 4.51
C LEU A 730 46.68 14.10 5.73
N ARG A 731 47.74 14.88 6.05
CA ARG A 731 47.71 15.95 7.06
C ARG A 731 46.67 17.03 6.73
N ALA A 732 46.46 17.34 5.44
CA ALA A 732 45.44 18.27 4.99
C ALA A 732 44.03 17.65 5.06
N VAL A 733 43.83 16.43 4.56
CA VAL A 733 42.56 15.69 4.68
C VAL A 733 42.13 15.56 6.14
N GLN A 734 43.03 15.22 7.07
CA GLN A 734 42.71 15.17 8.49
C GLN A 734 42.22 16.52 9.06
N ARG A 735 42.67 17.67 8.53
CA ARG A 735 42.13 18.99 8.90
C ARG A 735 40.73 19.19 8.32
N GLN A 736 40.58 18.92 7.02
CA GLN A 736 39.32 19.05 6.29
C GLN A 736 38.19 18.16 6.87
N VAL A 737 38.51 16.95 7.32
CA VAL A 737 37.59 16.03 7.99
C VAL A 737 37.13 16.59 9.35
N ARG A 738 38.02 17.19 10.14
CA ARG A 738 37.64 17.80 11.44
C ARG A 738 36.71 19.00 11.24
N GLU A 739 36.95 19.81 10.21
CA GLU A 739 36.09 20.95 9.85
C GLU A 739 34.73 20.48 9.30
N ALA A 740 34.70 19.51 8.39
CA ALA A 740 33.47 18.93 7.85
C ALA A 740 32.61 18.25 8.92
N LYS A 741 33.21 17.48 9.85
CA LYS A 741 32.49 16.92 11.01
C LYS A 741 31.88 18.02 11.87
N GLY A 742 32.62 19.10 12.17
CA GLY A 742 32.08 20.26 12.89
C GLY A 742 30.89 20.95 12.20
N VAL A 743 30.87 20.98 10.86
CA VAL A 743 29.71 21.47 10.08
C VAL A 743 28.51 20.52 10.19
N ILE A 744 28.73 19.20 10.16
CA ILE A 744 27.70 18.16 10.26
C ILE A 744 27.13 18.07 11.69
N ASP A 745 27.98 18.09 12.72
CA ASP A 745 27.57 18.06 14.12
C ASP A 745 26.71 19.28 14.50
N LYS A 746 26.99 20.44 13.88
CA LYS A 746 26.13 21.62 13.97
C LYS A 746 24.76 21.40 13.29
N ALA A 747 24.67 20.59 12.23
CA ALA A 747 23.41 20.31 11.54
C ALA A 747 22.55 19.35 12.37
N LEU A 748 23.15 18.27 12.87
CA LEU A 748 22.52 17.27 13.73
C LEU A 748 22.02 17.87 15.07
N SER A 749 22.61 18.97 15.52
CA SER A 749 22.15 19.75 16.70
C SER A 749 21.17 20.90 16.38
N GLN A 750 20.86 21.15 15.10
CA GLN A 750 19.92 22.20 14.66
C GLN A 750 18.64 21.66 14.01
N TYR A 751 18.67 20.44 13.48
CA TYR A 751 17.58 19.81 12.74
C TYR A 751 17.39 18.37 13.22
N ARG A 752 16.15 17.88 13.25
CA ARG A 752 15.88 16.45 13.50
C ARG A 752 16.31 15.60 12.27
N PRO A 753 16.59 14.29 12.42
CA PRO A 753 17.01 13.46 11.28
C PRO A 753 16.06 13.46 10.08
N ASP A 754 14.74 13.51 10.33
CA ASP A 754 13.69 13.60 9.31
C ASP A 754 13.53 15.01 8.70
N GLU A 755 14.30 15.99 9.18
CA GLU A 755 14.37 17.36 8.64
C GLU A 755 15.63 17.59 7.80
N LEU A 756 16.49 16.56 7.69
CA LEU A 756 17.77 16.53 6.99
C LEU A 756 17.74 15.51 5.85
N ALA A 757 18.07 15.96 4.64
CA ALA A 757 18.26 15.08 3.49
C ALA A 757 19.66 15.22 2.86
N LEU A 758 20.06 14.26 2.03
CA LEU A 758 21.31 14.27 1.27
C LEU A 758 21.04 14.33 -0.25
N SER A 759 21.63 15.30 -0.95
CA SER A 759 21.70 15.28 -2.41
C SER A 759 22.77 14.27 -2.84
N TYR A 760 22.33 13.09 -3.31
CA TYR A 760 23.20 11.95 -3.61
C TYR A 760 23.09 11.53 -5.09
N ASN A 761 24.23 11.40 -5.77
CA ASN A 761 24.28 11.05 -7.21
C ASN A 761 25.38 10.03 -7.55
N GLY A 762 25.87 9.27 -6.57
CA GLY A 762 26.98 8.32 -6.74
C GLY A 762 28.35 8.98 -7.00
N GLY A 763 28.41 10.32 -7.05
CA GLY A 763 29.65 11.07 -7.22
C GLY A 763 30.56 11.00 -5.99
N LYS A 764 31.89 11.04 -6.21
CA LYS A 764 32.91 11.00 -5.17
C LYS A 764 32.67 12.00 -4.03
N ASP A 765 32.15 13.19 -4.33
CA ASP A 765 32.01 14.29 -3.37
C ASP A 765 30.79 14.09 -2.46
N CYS A 766 29.68 13.55 -2.99
CA CYS A 766 28.52 13.17 -2.18
C CYS A 766 28.76 11.85 -1.41
N LEU A 767 29.64 10.97 -1.91
CA LEU A 767 30.11 9.78 -1.20
C LEU A 767 30.97 10.12 0.03
N VAL A 768 31.95 11.03 -0.08
CA VAL A 768 32.70 11.52 1.09
C VAL A 768 31.75 12.16 2.12
N LEU A 769 30.82 12.98 1.65
CA LEU A 769 29.80 13.62 2.49
C LEU A 769 28.91 12.60 3.23
N LEU A 770 28.43 11.57 2.55
CA LEU A 770 27.67 10.46 3.13
C LEU A 770 28.43 9.78 4.28
N ILE A 771 29.67 9.38 4.02
CA ILE A 771 30.51 8.67 5.01
C ILE A 771 30.77 9.56 6.24
N LEU A 772 30.98 10.86 6.04
CA LEU A 772 31.15 11.81 7.15
C LEU A 772 29.86 12.05 7.94
N ILE A 773 28.68 12.05 7.29
CA ILE A 773 27.38 12.13 7.98
C ILE A 773 27.19 10.91 8.89
N LEU A 774 27.32 9.70 8.34
CA LEU A 774 27.15 8.46 9.10
C LEU A 774 28.17 8.33 10.25
N ALA A 775 29.43 8.72 10.01
CA ALA A 775 30.47 8.74 11.05
C ALA A 775 30.25 9.80 12.15
N SER A 776 29.37 10.78 11.93
CA SER A 776 28.96 11.78 12.93
C SER A 776 27.63 11.46 13.61
N LEU A 777 26.86 10.44 13.20
CA LEU A 777 25.59 10.10 13.89
C LEU A 777 25.76 9.60 15.35
N PRO A 778 26.65 8.63 15.67
CA PRO A 778 26.63 7.98 16.99
C PRO A 778 26.75 8.90 18.23
N PRO A 779 27.53 10.00 18.22
CA PRO A 779 27.59 10.94 19.35
C PRO A 779 26.29 11.68 19.68
N HIS A 780 25.40 11.90 18.71
CA HIS A 780 24.13 12.63 18.92
C HIS A 780 22.99 11.68 19.31
N PHE A 781 23.16 10.38 19.07
CA PHE A 781 22.15 9.34 19.27
C PHE A 781 22.69 8.15 20.09
N PRO A 782 23.18 8.39 21.34
CA PRO A 782 23.72 7.33 22.18
C PRO A 782 22.68 6.23 22.46
N PRO A 783 23.09 4.98 22.69
CA PRO A 783 22.18 3.91 23.09
C PRO A 783 21.57 4.23 24.47
N PRO A 784 20.33 3.78 24.76
CA PRO A 784 19.72 3.96 26.07
C PRO A 784 20.57 3.30 27.16
N SER A 785 20.84 4.03 28.24
CA SER A 785 21.66 3.52 29.34
C SER A 785 20.98 2.36 30.06
N SER A 786 21.74 1.34 30.47
CA SER A 786 21.26 0.16 31.20
C SER A 786 20.78 0.41 32.64
N ASN A 787 20.61 1.68 33.04
CA ASN A 787 19.94 2.05 34.29
C ASN A 787 18.45 2.25 34.01
N PRO A 788 17.54 1.78 34.88
CA PRO A 788 16.11 2.07 34.73
C PRO A 788 15.87 3.59 34.84
N PRO A 789 14.99 4.17 34.00
CA PRO A 789 14.62 5.57 34.14
C PRO A 789 13.91 5.81 35.49
N PRO A 790 14.05 7.00 36.09
CA PRO A 790 13.33 7.34 37.31
C PRO A 790 11.81 7.37 37.06
N PRO A 791 10.98 7.12 38.09
CA PRO A 791 9.52 7.09 37.94
C PRO A 791 8.98 8.43 37.43
N LEU A 792 8.05 8.34 36.47
CA LEU A 792 7.51 9.47 35.68
C LEU A 792 6.75 10.48 36.55
N SER A 793 7.48 11.47 37.06
CA SER A 793 6.94 12.60 37.85
C SER A 793 7.49 13.97 37.40
N SER A 794 7.99 14.07 36.16
CA SER A 794 8.16 15.35 35.46
C SER A 794 8.23 15.17 33.94
N CYS A 795 7.56 16.03 33.19
CA CYS A 795 7.67 16.09 31.73
C CYS A 795 8.99 16.80 31.35
N ALA A 796 9.98 16.04 30.91
CA ALA A 796 11.21 16.57 30.32
C ALA A 796 11.20 16.33 28.79
N PRO A 797 11.55 17.32 27.95
CA PRO A 797 11.48 17.16 26.50
C PRO A 797 12.72 16.48 25.92
N GLY A 798 12.50 15.44 25.11
CA GLY A 798 13.38 15.06 24.01
C GLY A 798 14.48 14.05 24.30
N THR A 799 14.26 12.83 23.81
CA THR A 799 15.32 12.00 23.19
C THR A 799 14.88 11.69 21.78
N THR A 800 15.48 12.36 20.79
CA THR A 800 15.26 12.05 19.37
C THR A 800 15.80 10.66 19.07
N PRO A 801 15.05 9.78 18.38
CA PRO A 801 15.50 8.42 18.07
C PRO A 801 16.63 8.41 17.03
N PHE A 802 17.36 7.30 16.99
CA PHE A 802 18.41 7.06 16.01
C PHE A 802 17.80 6.80 14.62
N PRO A 803 18.31 7.42 13.53
CA PRO A 803 17.76 7.22 12.19
C PRO A 803 18.21 5.87 11.60
N VAL A 804 17.23 5.01 11.29
CA VAL A 804 17.46 3.69 10.64
C VAL A 804 17.61 3.77 9.12
N LEU A 805 17.23 4.90 8.52
CA LEU A 805 17.47 5.28 7.12
C LEU A 805 17.88 6.76 7.08
N LEU A 806 18.70 7.16 6.11
CA LEU A 806 19.05 8.55 5.82
C LEU A 806 18.32 9.02 4.55
N GLN A 807 17.48 10.06 4.67
CA GLN A 807 16.75 10.62 3.53
C GLN A 807 17.70 11.16 2.46
N ALA A 808 17.44 10.84 1.20
CA ALA A 808 18.26 11.28 0.08
C ALA A 808 17.42 11.59 -1.18
N ILE A 809 18.00 12.40 -2.06
CA ILE A 809 17.46 12.68 -3.41
C ILE A 809 18.54 12.43 -4.47
N TYR A 810 18.21 11.61 -5.47
CA TYR A 810 18.97 11.44 -6.70
C TYR A 810 18.26 12.13 -7.86
N ILE A 811 18.94 13.11 -8.47
CA ILE A 811 18.44 13.83 -9.64
C ILE A 811 19.09 13.20 -10.88
N ARG A 812 18.33 12.35 -11.57
CA ARG A 812 18.83 11.46 -12.62
C ARG A 812 18.99 12.22 -13.95
N PRO A 813 20.19 12.25 -14.56
CA PRO A 813 20.44 13.02 -15.79
C PRO A 813 19.65 12.48 -17.00
N ALA A 814 19.67 13.20 -18.13
CA ALA A 814 18.88 12.84 -19.31
C ALA A 814 19.31 11.50 -19.94
N ALA A 815 20.60 11.20 -19.96
CA ALA A 815 21.15 9.94 -20.46
C ALA A 815 22.17 9.36 -19.44
N PRO A 816 21.74 8.75 -18.33
CA PRO A 816 22.64 8.29 -17.28
C PRO A 816 23.57 7.16 -17.73
N PHE A 817 24.73 7.04 -17.09
CA PHE A 817 25.59 5.86 -17.20
C PHE A 817 24.99 4.72 -16.36
N PRO A 818 24.87 3.49 -16.90
CA PRO A 818 24.48 2.32 -16.12
C PRO A 818 25.37 2.14 -14.89
N GLU A 819 26.70 2.28 -15.02
CA GLU A 819 27.62 2.11 -13.89
C GLU A 819 27.50 3.18 -12.78
N VAL A 820 26.76 4.28 -13.03
CA VAL A 820 26.41 5.27 -11.99
C VAL A 820 25.10 4.89 -11.32
N ASP A 821 24.08 4.52 -12.09
CA ASP A 821 22.80 4.06 -11.53
C ASP A 821 22.97 2.77 -10.71
N ASP A 822 23.77 1.81 -11.19
CA ASP A 822 24.14 0.58 -10.48
C ASP A 822 24.87 0.90 -9.16
N PHE A 823 25.87 1.80 -9.20
CA PHE A 823 26.61 2.20 -8.00
C PHE A 823 25.73 2.97 -7.01
N VAL A 824 24.79 3.80 -7.48
CA VAL A 824 23.78 4.45 -6.64
C VAL A 824 22.86 3.42 -5.99
N ALA A 825 22.42 2.39 -6.72
CA ALA A 825 21.57 1.33 -6.19
C ALA A 825 22.30 0.39 -5.21
N GLU A 826 23.59 0.11 -5.41
CA GLU A 826 24.44 -0.61 -4.46
C GLU A 826 24.68 0.22 -3.20
N SER A 827 25.27 1.41 -3.34
CA SER A 827 25.61 2.28 -2.21
C SER A 827 24.39 2.69 -1.37
N SER A 828 23.21 2.87 -1.97
CA SER A 828 21.98 3.15 -1.22
C SER A 828 21.55 2.01 -0.30
N ARG A 829 21.79 0.75 -0.70
CA ARG A 829 21.59 -0.42 0.16
C ARG A 829 22.67 -0.50 1.23
N THR A 830 23.95 -0.39 0.84
CA THR A 830 25.09 -0.45 1.78
C THR A 830 25.08 0.64 2.84
N TYR A 831 24.51 1.81 2.54
CA TYR A 831 24.50 2.99 3.42
C TYR A 831 23.10 3.41 3.89
N HIS A 832 22.10 2.53 3.77
CA HIS A 832 20.74 2.70 4.30
C HIS A 832 20.09 4.04 3.87
N LEU A 833 20.12 4.35 2.57
CA LEU A 833 19.51 5.56 2.02
C LEU A 833 18.03 5.35 1.67
N ASP A 834 17.18 6.26 2.15
CA ASP A 834 15.81 6.45 1.67
C ASP A 834 15.85 7.39 0.46
N LEU A 835 16.13 6.81 -0.72
CA LEU A 835 16.50 7.54 -1.94
C LEU A 835 15.31 7.81 -2.86
N ALA A 836 14.77 9.03 -2.81
CA ALA A 836 13.86 9.50 -3.85
C ALA A 836 14.62 9.78 -5.16
N THR A 837 14.15 9.26 -6.29
CA THR A 837 14.78 9.47 -7.61
C THR A 837 13.89 10.33 -8.50
N SER A 838 14.45 11.39 -9.10
CA SER A 838 13.72 12.26 -10.02
C SER A 838 13.35 11.55 -11.33
N ARG A 839 12.43 12.14 -12.10
CA ARG A 839 12.23 11.74 -13.50
C ARG A 839 13.53 11.97 -14.29
N GLN A 840 13.79 11.09 -15.26
CA GLN A 840 15.00 11.12 -16.07
C GLN A 840 15.09 12.42 -16.88
N GLY A 841 16.21 13.14 -16.76
CA GLY A 841 16.42 14.42 -17.44
C GLY A 841 15.56 15.58 -16.91
N GLN A 842 14.96 15.44 -15.73
CA GLN A 842 14.20 16.50 -15.08
C GLN A 842 15.11 17.65 -14.64
N ASP A 843 14.63 18.89 -14.79
CA ASP A 843 15.32 20.06 -14.25
C ASP A 843 15.53 19.94 -12.73
N MET A 844 16.75 20.24 -12.26
CA MET A 844 17.16 20.10 -10.85
C MET A 844 16.25 20.88 -9.89
N LYS A 845 15.84 22.09 -10.29
CA LYS A 845 15.00 22.95 -9.45
C LYS A 845 13.55 22.44 -9.39
N ALA A 846 13.02 21.89 -10.49
CA ALA A 846 11.74 21.19 -10.52
C ALA A 846 11.77 19.88 -9.70
N ALA A 847 12.83 19.07 -9.83
CA ALA A 847 13.00 17.84 -9.06
C ALA A 847 13.03 18.11 -7.55
N LEU A 848 13.77 19.14 -7.11
CA LEU A 848 13.78 19.57 -5.71
C LEU A 848 12.44 20.18 -5.26
N ALA A 849 11.67 20.80 -6.16
CA ALA A 849 10.34 21.33 -5.84
C ALA A 849 9.33 20.20 -5.59
N GLU A 850 9.39 19.13 -6.38
CA GLU A 850 8.56 17.94 -6.21
C GLU A 850 8.98 17.17 -4.94
N TYR A 851 10.27 16.88 -4.78
CA TYR A 851 10.81 16.21 -3.58
C TYR A 851 10.44 16.91 -2.27
N LEU A 852 10.55 18.24 -2.19
CA LEU A 852 10.21 19.00 -0.97
C LEU A 852 8.70 19.20 -0.77
N ALA A 853 7.88 18.95 -1.79
CA ALA A 853 6.42 18.89 -1.67
C ALA A 853 5.90 17.51 -1.20
N GLU A 854 6.74 16.48 -1.33
CA GLU A 854 6.52 15.13 -0.82
C GLU A 854 7.13 14.98 0.59
N MET A 855 8.43 15.24 0.72
CA MET A 855 9.21 15.17 1.97
C MET A 855 9.12 16.48 2.76
N PHE A 856 7.89 16.93 3.06
CA PHE A 856 7.56 18.22 3.69
C PHE A 856 8.25 18.51 5.05
N ALA A 857 8.83 17.50 5.70
CA ALA A 857 9.59 17.66 6.94
C ALA A 857 11.01 18.23 6.70
N VAL A 858 11.58 18.01 5.50
CA VAL A 858 12.94 18.43 5.14
C VAL A 858 13.06 19.95 5.16
N LYS A 859 13.94 20.47 6.01
CA LYS A 859 14.27 21.89 6.15
C LYS A 859 15.67 22.21 5.64
N ALA A 860 16.55 21.22 5.61
CA ALA A 860 17.92 21.37 5.18
C ALA A 860 18.41 20.16 4.36
N VAL A 861 19.25 20.42 3.37
CA VAL A 861 19.81 19.41 2.47
C VAL A 861 21.33 19.53 2.43
N PHE A 862 22.02 18.43 2.70
CA PHE A 862 23.47 18.29 2.52
C PHE A 862 23.81 18.18 1.02
N VAL A 863 24.75 19.00 0.54
CA VAL A 863 25.13 19.05 -0.89
C VAL A 863 26.65 19.07 -1.05
N GLY A 864 27.18 18.07 -1.76
CA GLY A 864 28.61 17.93 -2.10
C GLY A 864 29.02 18.93 -3.19
N THR A 865 29.42 20.14 -2.78
CA THR A 865 29.89 21.21 -3.68
C THR A 865 31.08 21.90 -3.06
N ARG A 866 32.19 22.03 -3.79
CA ARG A 866 33.44 22.69 -3.40
C ARG A 866 33.52 24.10 -3.98
N ARG A 867 34.46 24.93 -3.49
CA ARG A 867 34.71 26.28 -4.05
C ARG A 867 35.13 26.28 -5.52
N THR A 868 35.74 25.19 -5.99
CA THR A 868 36.22 24.98 -7.35
C THR A 868 35.14 24.49 -8.32
N ASP A 869 33.99 24.03 -7.81
CA ASP A 869 32.84 23.64 -8.62
C ASP A 869 32.11 24.86 -9.22
N PRO A 870 31.37 24.70 -10.35
CA PRO A 870 30.54 25.76 -10.91
C PRO A 870 29.62 26.41 -9.86
N HIS A 871 29.67 27.74 -9.80
CA HIS A 871 28.96 28.57 -8.81
C HIS A 871 29.40 28.42 -7.34
N GLY A 872 30.31 27.49 -7.00
CA GLY A 872 30.70 27.16 -5.63
C GLY A 872 31.53 28.22 -4.89
N ALA A 873 32.32 29.03 -5.61
CA ALA A 873 33.34 29.91 -5.02
C ALA A 873 32.85 30.83 -3.87
N ASN A 874 31.65 31.39 -4.00
CA ASN A 874 31.05 32.33 -3.02
C ASN A 874 30.12 31.65 -2.00
N LEU A 875 29.93 30.33 -2.05
CA LEU A 875 29.03 29.62 -1.14
C LEU A 875 29.62 29.54 0.29
N ARG A 876 28.74 29.27 1.25
CA ARG A 876 29.05 29.09 2.68
C ARG A 876 28.60 27.71 3.14
N HIS A 877 29.19 27.18 4.21
CA HIS A 877 28.75 25.91 4.83
C HIS A 877 27.24 25.82 5.14
N TYR A 878 26.59 26.97 5.37
CA TYR A 878 25.15 27.10 5.59
C TYR A 878 24.63 28.26 4.74
N GLN A 879 23.75 27.97 3.78
CA GLN A 879 23.18 28.99 2.89
C GLN A 879 21.77 28.60 2.41
N GLU A 880 20.77 29.38 2.80
CA GLU A 880 19.41 29.27 2.25
C GLU A 880 19.44 29.40 0.71
N THR A 881 18.56 28.68 0.05
CA THR A 881 18.24 28.81 -1.38
C THR A 881 17.79 30.22 -1.76
N ASP A 882 18.15 30.64 -2.97
CA ASP A 882 18.01 32.02 -3.43
C ASP A 882 17.13 32.16 -4.68
N GLY A 883 16.64 33.38 -4.92
CA GLY A 883 15.79 33.71 -6.05
C GLY A 883 14.41 33.05 -5.98
N ASP A 884 14.13 32.19 -6.95
CA ASP A 884 12.85 31.51 -7.16
C ASP A 884 12.93 29.98 -6.96
N TRP A 885 13.99 29.49 -6.31
CA TRP A 885 14.18 28.09 -5.94
C TRP A 885 13.28 27.67 -4.75
N PRO A 886 12.97 26.36 -4.60
CA PRO A 886 12.34 25.81 -3.40
C PRO A 886 13.11 26.19 -2.14
N ARG A 887 12.41 26.60 -1.08
CA ARG A 887 13.05 27.16 0.14
C ARG A 887 13.51 26.07 1.12
N PHE A 888 14.81 25.84 1.14
CA PHE A 888 15.53 25.02 2.14
C PHE A 888 16.93 25.58 2.42
N MET A 889 17.54 25.13 3.54
CA MET A 889 18.92 25.41 3.90
C MET A 889 19.87 24.44 3.17
N ARG A 890 20.75 24.95 2.29
CA ARG A 890 21.86 24.14 1.76
C ARG A 890 22.95 24.05 2.82
N ILE A 891 23.44 22.83 3.08
CA ILE A 891 24.56 22.56 3.97
C ILE A 891 25.72 21.99 3.14
N HIS A 892 26.89 22.60 3.23
CA HIS A 892 28.07 22.23 2.44
C HIS A 892 29.29 21.93 3.35
N PRO A 893 29.41 20.71 3.92
CA PRO A 893 30.54 20.35 4.79
C PRO A 893 31.87 20.22 4.06
N VAL A 894 31.85 19.78 2.80
CA VAL A 894 33.07 19.54 1.99
C VAL A 894 33.50 20.75 1.14
N ILE A 895 32.98 21.95 1.41
CA ILE A 895 33.11 23.10 0.50
C ILE A 895 34.54 23.60 0.27
N ASP A 896 35.41 23.52 1.29
CA ASP A 896 36.80 23.96 1.21
C ASP A 896 37.78 22.82 0.83
N TRP A 897 37.27 21.63 0.45
CA TRP A 897 38.09 20.49 0.04
C TRP A 897 38.57 20.61 -1.41
N HIS A 898 39.79 20.11 -1.66
CA HIS A 898 40.38 19.95 -2.99
C HIS A 898 40.14 18.55 -3.59
N TYR A 899 40.25 18.41 -4.91
CA TYR A 899 40.03 17.15 -5.64
C TYR A 899 40.93 16.02 -5.11
N ARG A 900 42.21 16.33 -4.88
CA ARG A 900 43.19 15.37 -4.37
C ARG A 900 42.90 14.96 -2.91
N GLU A 901 42.25 15.81 -2.12
CA GLU A 901 41.86 15.51 -0.73
C GLU A 901 40.65 14.56 -0.69
N ILE A 902 39.66 14.75 -1.57
CA ILE A 902 38.52 13.84 -1.76
C ILE A 902 39.03 12.41 -2.08
N TRP A 903 39.93 12.28 -3.05
CA TRP A 903 40.50 10.97 -3.40
C TRP A 903 41.41 10.38 -2.34
N ALA A 904 42.23 11.19 -1.67
CA ALA A 904 43.07 10.72 -0.58
C ALA A 904 42.23 10.17 0.59
N PHE A 905 41.07 10.78 0.91
CA PHE A 905 40.12 10.24 1.88
C PHE A 905 39.51 8.91 1.42
N ILE A 906 38.96 8.85 0.21
CA ILE A 906 38.32 7.63 -0.36
C ILE A 906 39.31 6.45 -0.36
N ARG A 907 40.55 6.69 -0.79
CA ARG A 907 41.59 5.66 -0.87
C ARG A 907 42.16 5.28 0.50
N ALA A 908 42.30 6.21 1.44
CA ALA A 908 42.86 5.92 2.77
C ALA A 908 41.88 5.21 3.72
N LEU A 909 40.57 5.32 3.48
CA LEU A 909 39.55 4.60 4.25
C LEU A 909 39.02 3.34 3.55
N GLU A 910 39.54 3.02 2.35
CA GLU A 910 39.11 1.89 1.52
C GLU A 910 37.59 1.91 1.27
N ILE A 911 37.11 3.03 0.74
CA ILE A 911 35.68 3.28 0.45
C ILE A 911 35.41 2.89 -1.02
N PRO A 912 34.45 1.99 -1.30
CA PRO A 912 34.05 1.66 -2.68
C PRO A 912 33.50 2.88 -3.43
N TYR A 913 33.81 2.98 -4.72
CA TYR A 913 33.41 4.11 -5.58
C TYR A 913 33.01 3.63 -6.99
N CYS A 914 32.22 4.43 -7.71
CA CYS A 914 31.77 4.11 -9.08
C CYS A 914 32.94 3.73 -10.02
N PRO A 915 32.88 2.57 -10.71
CA PRO A 915 34.02 2.04 -11.49
C PRO A 915 34.36 2.87 -12.74
N LEU A 916 33.55 3.86 -13.13
CA LEU A 916 33.93 4.85 -14.15
C LEU A 916 35.17 5.65 -13.74
N TYR A 917 35.39 5.88 -12.45
CA TYR A 917 36.57 6.61 -11.98
C TYR A 917 37.88 5.86 -12.31
N ASP A 918 37.90 4.52 -12.30
CA ASP A 918 39.08 3.76 -12.74
C ASP A 918 39.26 3.77 -14.27
N LYS A 919 38.20 4.09 -15.03
CA LYS A 919 38.24 4.33 -16.49
C LYS A 919 38.66 5.76 -16.86
N GLY A 920 39.08 6.58 -15.89
CA GLY A 920 39.59 7.95 -16.12
C GLY A 920 38.53 9.04 -16.25
N TYR A 921 37.26 8.75 -15.97
CA TYR A 921 36.26 9.80 -15.71
C TYR A 921 36.57 10.49 -14.36
N THR A 922 36.19 11.76 -14.18
CA THR A 922 36.66 12.58 -13.04
C THR A 922 35.59 13.51 -12.45
N SER A 923 34.71 14.04 -13.29
CA SER A 923 33.39 14.58 -12.95
C SER A 923 32.34 13.74 -13.69
N LEU A 924 31.27 13.30 -13.01
CA LEU A 924 30.22 12.46 -13.60
C LEU A 924 28.93 13.25 -13.85
N GLY A 925 28.13 12.76 -14.80
CA GLY A 925 26.85 13.33 -15.23
C GLY A 925 26.16 12.43 -16.25
N GLY A 926 25.70 12.98 -17.37
CA GLY A 926 25.14 12.21 -18.49
C GLY A 926 26.21 11.67 -19.44
N THR A 927 25.90 10.57 -20.12
CA THR A 927 26.68 9.99 -21.23
C THR A 927 26.80 10.91 -22.43
N ASP A 928 25.96 11.94 -22.50
CA ASP A 928 25.91 12.99 -23.51
C ASP A 928 26.77 14.23 -23.18
N ASP A 929 27.24 14.38 -21.94
CA ASP A 929 27.98 15.56 -21.46
C ASP A 929 29.26 15.24 -20.66
N THR A 930 29.71 13.98 -20.70
CA THR A 930 30.78 13.44 -19.84
C THR A 930 31.69 12.46 -20.61
N HIS A 931 33.00 12.75 -20.61
CA HIS A 931 34.04 11.98 -21.31
C HIS A 931 35.21 11.63 -20.37
N PRO A 932 36.04 10.60 -20.67
CA PRO A 932 37.27 10.34 -19.94
C PRO A 932 38.23 11.54 -20.01
N ASN A 933 38.88 11.87 -18.90
CA ASN A 933 39.62 13.13 -18.77
C ASN A 933 40.90 13.13 -19.63
N PRO A 934 41.12 14.12 -20.53
CA PRO A 934 42.28 14.13 -21.41
C PRO A 934 43.63 14.22 -20.67
N ALA A 935 43.68 14.77 -19.44
CA ALA A 935 44.89 14.81 -18.61
C ALA A 935 45.30 13.43 -18.03
N LEU A 936 44.39 12.46 -18.06
CA LEU A 936 44.63 11.08 -17.62
C LEU A 936 44.98 10.13 -18.77
N LYS A 937 44.96 10.58 -20.02
CA LYS A 937 45.27 9.74 -21.19
C LYS A 937 46.71 9.20 -21.15
N ALA A 938 46.91 7.91 -21.40
CA ALA A 938 48.24 7.30 -21.45
C ALA A 938 49.01 7.68 -22.73
N GLU A 939 50.33 7.83 -22.63
CA GLU A 939 51.21 8.20 -23.76
C GLU A 939 51.48 7.05 -24.75
N SER A 940 51.20 5.80 -24.37
CA SER A 940 51.49 4.60 -25.17
C SER A 940 50.44 4.38 -26.27
N GLY A 941 50.74 4.78 -27.50
CA GLY A 941 49.81 4.73 -28.63
C GLY A 941 49.46 3.32 -29.13
N LYS A 942 48.47 2.68 -28.51
CA LYS A 942 47.54 1.69 -29.10
C LYS A 942 46.32 1.55 -28.19
N GLU A 943 45.15 1.92 -28.74
CA GLU A 943 43.89 2.17 -28.00
C GLU A 943 44.02 3.27 -26.92
N ALA A 944 42.88 3.86 -26.56
CA ALA A 944 42.84 5.05 -25.69
C ALA A 944 42.68 4.63 -24.22
N GLN A 945 43.73 4.05 -23.64
CA GLN A 945 43.75 3.75 -22.21
C GLN A 945 43.93 5.05 -21.40
N PHE A 946 43.12 5.22 -20.36
CA PHE A 946 43.20 6.31 -19.40
C PHE A 946 43.65 5.78 -18.04
N ARG A 947 44.36 6.63 -17.29
CA ARG A 947 44.75 6.39 -15.90
C ARG A 947 43.55 6.66 -14.97
N PRO A 948 43.48 6.01 -13.78
CA PRO A 948 42.39 6.25 -12.83
C PRO A 948 42.27 7.68 -12.34
N ALA A 949 41.05 8.08 -11.97
CA ALA A 949 40.68 9.42 -11.51
C ALA A 949 41.56 9.97 -10.38
N TYR A 950 41.94 9.11 -9.44
CA TYR A 950 42.74 9.49 -8.27
C TYR A 950 44.19 9.84 -8.60
N GLU A 951 44.64 9.66 -9.85
CA GLU A 951 45.96 10.12 -10.32
C GLU A 951 45.95 11.56 -10.89
N LEU A 952 44.81 12.23 -10.92
CA LEU A 952 44.74 13.65 -11.28
C LEU A 952 45.08 14.53 -10.05
N VAL A 953 45.96 15.51 -10.24
CA VAL A 953 46.52 16.34 -9.15
C VAL A 953 45.91 17.74 -9.09
N GLU A 954 45.53 18.31 -10.24
CA GLU A 954 45.12 19.71 -10.38
C GLU A 954 43.59 19.86 -10.42
N ASP A 955 42.99 20.47 -9.38
CA ASP A 955 41.53 20.74 -9.29
C ASP A 955 40.93 21.33 -10.58
N ARG A 956 41.64 22.29 -11.20
CA ARG A 956 41.20 22.99 -12.42
C ARG A 956 41.03 22.05 -13.64
N GLU A 957 41.68 20.88 -13.61
CA GLU A 957 41.72 19.93 -14.72
C GLU A 957 40.64 18.86 -14.60
N GLU A 958 39.97 18.75 -13.46
CA GLU A 958 38.89 17.79 -13.18
C GLU A 958 37.76 17.85 -14.21
N ARG A 959 37.38 19.06 -14.64
CA ARG A 959 36.26 19.27 -15.58
C ARG A 959 36.70 19.31 -17.04
N LEU A 960 37.89 18.82 -17.39
CA LEU A 960 38.32 18.71 -18.80
C LEU A 960 37.64 17.55 -19.56
N GLY A 961 36.98 16.63 -18.85
CA GLY A 961 36.12 15.58 -19.42
C GLY A 961 34.63 15.95 -19.42
N ARG A 962 34.30 17.24 -19.55
CA ARG A 962 32.93 17.78 -19.46
C ARG A 962 32.71 18.81 -20.57
N ASP A 963 31.57 18.69 -21.23
CA ASP A 963 31.12 19.64 -22.27
C ASP A 963 30.40 20.87 -21.66
#